data_AF-A0A7X5IRX1-F1
#
_entry.id   AF-A0A7X5IRX1-F1
#
_cell.length_a   1.000
_cell.length_b   1.000
_cell.length_c   1.000
_cell.angle_alpha   90.00
_cell.angle_beta   90.00
_cell.angle_gamma   90.00
#
_symmetry.space_group_name_H-M   'P 1'
#
loop_
_entity.id
_entity.type
_entity.pdbx_description
1 polymer ?
#
loop_
_entity_poly.entity_id
_entity_poly.type
_entity_poly.pdbx_seq_one_letter_code
_entity_poly.pdbx_strand_id
1 'polypeptide(L)'
;MRQKILSVITALALCLSLLPGAALAADAGVTIGNTGLEAGKTYVADESGGVEELTEGDELPDDYLEYDGTILTVHGQMRINGDINVVGDDLTITGGEGSYLETSGVVTLAKATLTLDGGVGFTANRMLSGNVPEPGTFTTADNYSGNICIQDGILSVLLDVQSSNSISIYGDVACPDPLTLKSSGAISVTYGSLRFDTATIEGKEVDLFDDAAPAYQGTSLTIKATGSVHIGSASAPAIMGAAEISAEGNVIIISNSNVPVSGTNASLTVRNAQSVDIVGSSSDDALIAVPVNFEDCGEVNITNNGSGEILAEGVTFTSDCYCVATNSDDEGFVITPDGKTLAYGGDIDTASPIDETTPATAYQAGSGWVLYEPSEGGNAPATLTLDNASCNSIRVTGVISVKATGENFVGNIHVMGSVTVDESDGTLNTLVDKFAEDGESFTRELTVYGNAEPLIVTLGQSGGGTTSLTILPGATLTIPDGTNIQILDTEYLDNQGSIVNNGIVTLTGAAAQNATAQTVKDLHFTGSGKVVVAEVDENGDPVRDENGDPVTVTYTNDGVKQLPPAGALDFSSQTTSQENTAMGYKWEPQLNDKSEIIGGTLTLQEGFNATMVTLPDAAVTIVTEGASSIGTLTAGGNPQQTKLTFSGTALLTVDQHIGINGGDNNRITVAQGAKVAANNGISVGASGGADGTVTVNGELTVKQGNEAAAVYTGKVAVGNDGVLVVSGAEGVALNGMTGINGGRDFSNLFTVTGDGCFTSNCSTYNVRVQSASGSFPAGTTAAGAIPLDDEYLPDDCEPKLNEGAIDLVRKSTGEVYTGPITIHKNHNWSGEWSSNETHHWHRCTFVGCTAKQPGSEAPHYYGSIGVCVCGKHGSPQPPVTPGEDPVPPGEDPVTPGGSSGSSSRPHSSSSATTYTITVEDAAHGAVTANRRQASSGSTVTLTVTPDSGYALDTLTVTDSRGEEVRLTARDGGKYTFTMPGRDVTVYAAFVPLP
;
A
#
# COMPACT_ATOMS: atom_id res chain seq x y z
N MET A 1 39.30 -16.31 85.57
CA MET A 1 38.02 -15.55 85.62
C MET A 1 37.77 -14.70 84.38
N ARG A 2 38.79 -14.15 83.69
CA ARG A 2 38.60 -13.35 82.46
C ARG A 2 38.19 -14.13 81.20
N GLN A 3 38.51 -15.43 81.10
CA GLN A 3 38.11 -16.25 79.93
C GLN A 3 36.67 -16.79 79.99
N LYS A 4 36.06 -16.93 81.18
CA LYS A 4 34.66 -17.36 81.31
C LYS A 4 33.67 -16.22 81.07
N ILE A 5 34.09 -14.97 81.26
CA ILE A 5 33.24 -13.78 81.01
C ILE A 5 33.21 -13.46 79.51
N LEU A 6 34.32 -13.63 78.80
CA LEU A 6 34.35 -13.37 77.35
C LEU A 6 33.53 -14.41 76.57
N SER A 7 33.58 -15.68 76.96
CA SER A 7 32.78 -16.77 76.35
C SER A 7 31.28 -16.66 76.64
N VAL A 8 30.89 -16.06 77.76
CA VAL A 8 29.48 -15.81 78.09
C VAL A 8 28.97 -14.58 77.35
N ILE A 9 29.81 -13.56 77.12
CA ILE A 9 29.43 -12.38 76.33
C ILE A 9 29.32 -12.70 74.84
N THR A 10 30.20 -13.53 74.27
CA THR A 10 30.03 -13.99 72.88
C THR A 10 28.89 -14.98 72.71
N ALA A 11 28.61 -15.85 73.69
CA ALA A 11 27.42 -16.71 73.65
C ALA A 11 26.12 -15.92 73.84
N LEU A 12 26.11 -14.87 74.67
CA LEU A 12 24.96 -13.98 74.84
C LEU A 12 24.73 -13.14 73.58
N ALA A 13 25.78 -12.66 72.91
CA ALA A 13 25.67 -11.95 71.62
C ALA A 13 25.17 -12.87 70.49
N LEU A 14 25.63 -14.13 70.43
CA LEU A 14 25.17 -15.12 69.46
C LEU A 14 23.74 -15.59 69.75
N CYS A 15 23.33 -15.66 71.02
CA CYS A 15 21.95 -15.96 71.42
C CYS A 15 21.00 -14.78 71.26
N LEU A 16 21.47 -13.52 71.31
CA LEU A 16 20.63 -12.36 71.00
C LEU A 16 20.44 -12.14 69.49
N SER A 17 21.36 -12.61 68.63
CA SER A 17 21.17 -12.64 67.16
C SER A 17 20.39 -13.87 66.66
N LEU A 18 20.14 -14.87 67.52
CA LEU A 18 19.40 -16.10 67.24
C LEU A 18 18.10 -16.22 68.04
N LEU A 19 17.72 -15.17 68.78
CA LEU A 19 16.32 -15.06 69.16
C LEU A 19 15.54 -14.97 67.84
N PRO A 20 14.52 -15.82 67.59
CA PRO A 20 13.46 -15.37 66.70
C PRO A 20 13.10 -14.01 67.26
N GLY A 21 13.30 -12.95 66.49
CA GLY A 21 12.67 -11.69 66.82
C GLY A 21 11.24 -12.11 67.08
N ALA A 22 10.82 -12.05 68.35
CA ALA A 22 9.42 -11.96 68.61
C ALA A 22 9.07 -10.76 67.76
N ALA A 23 8.43 -11.01 66.62
CA ALA A 23 7.37 -10.15 66.19
C ALA A 23 6.58 -9.96 67.49
N LEU A 24 6.89 -8.86 68.19
CA LEU A 24 5.86 -8.07 68.79
C LEU A 24 4.74 -8.19 67.78
N ALA A 25 3.63 -8.80 68.18
CA ALA A 25 2.40 -8.65 67.44
C ALA A 25 2.30 -7.13 67.28
N ALA A 26 2.74 -6.62 66.13
CA ALA A 26 2.48 -5.27 65.75
C ALA A 26 0.96 -5.27 65.72
N ASP A 27 0.36 -4.45 66.57
CA ASP A 27 -1.07 -4.24 66.49
C ASP A 27 -1.39 -3.94 65.02
N ALA A 28 -2.47 -4.54 64.52
CA ALA A 28 -2.86 -4.35 63.13
C ALA A 28 -2.93 -2.85 62.82
N GLY A 29 -2.41 -2.46 61.66
CA GLY A 29 -2.37 -1.06 61.26
C GLY A 29 -1.34 -0.75 60.17
N VAL A 30 -1.32 0.53 59.80
CA VAL A 30 -0.47 1.09 58.76
C VAL A 30 0.56 2.01 59.39
N THR A 31 1.83 1.83 59.04
CA THR A 31 2.93 2.70 59.48
C THR A 31 3.71 3.22 58.28
N ILE A 32 4.12 4.48 58.35
CA ILE A 32 5.02 5.11 57.38
C ILE A 32 6.24 5.65 58.14
N GLY A 33 7.42 5.12 57.82
CA GLY A 33 8.62 5.33 58.63
C GLY A 33 8.44 4.80 60.06
N ASN A 34 8.55 5.67 61.06
CA ASN A 34 8.30 5.33 62.46
C ASN A 34 6.91 5.78 62.96
N THR A 35 6.07 6.32 62.08
CA THR A 35 4.80 6.95 62.43
C THR A 35 3.65 5.99 62.13
N GLY A 36 2.87 5.64 63.15
CA GLY A 36 1.61 4.92 62.97
C GLY A 36 0.52 5.87 62.53
N LEU A 37 -0.21 5.51 61.47
CA LEU A 37 -1.28 6.34 60.96
C LEU A 37 -2.56 6.16 61.79
N GLU A 38 -3.21 7.27 62.12
CA GLU A 38 -4.48 7.33 62.85
C GLU A 38 -5.59 7.85 61.93
N ALA A 39 -6.79 7.28 62.04
CA ALA A 39 -7.92 7.67 61.20
C ALA A 39 -8.34 9.14 61.42
N GLY A 40 -8.59 9.85 60.32
CA GLY A 40 -8.99 11.25 60.28
C GLY A 40 -7.84 12.24 60.44
N LYS A 41 -6.59 11.79 60.26
CA LYS A 41 -5.38 12.63 60.38
C LYS A 41 -4.76 12.93 59.02
N THR A 42 -4.06 14.05 58.97
CA THR A 42 -3.30 14.54 57.81
C THR A 42 -1.82 14.46 58.11
N TYR A 43 -1.03 14.04 57.11
CA TYR A 43 0.40 13.79 57.25
C TYR A 43 1.20 14.49 56.15
N VAL A 44 2.39 14.95 56.51
CA VAL A 44 3.37 15.57 55.60
C VAL A 44 4.71 14.84 55.70
N ALA A 45 5.57 14.99 54.70
CA ALA A 45 6.88 14.32 54.71
C ALA A 45 7.77 14.87 55.83
N ASP A 46 8.37 13.98 56.62
CA ASP A 46 9.32 14.33 57.70
C ASP A 46 10.76 14.34 57.15
N GLU A 47 11.56 15.33 57.57
CA GLU A 47 13.00 15.41 57.27
C GLU A 47 13.78 14.17 57.75
N SER A 48 13.26 13.44 58.74
CA SER A 48 13.83 12.18 59.26
C SER A 48 13.45 10.94 58.44
N GLY A 49 12.63 11.11 57.39
CA GLY A 49 12.36 10.13 56.35
C GLY A 49 10.99 9.44 56.41
N GLY A 50 10.20 9.65 57.45
CA GLY A 50 8.82 9.13 57.51
C GLY A 50 7.79 10.18 57.10
N VAL A 51 6.71 10.22 57.86
CA VAL A 51 5.73 11.31 57.83
C VAL A 51 5.49 11.82 59.25
N GLU A 52 5.08 13.07 59.38
CA GLU A 52 4.64 13.67 60.63
C GLU A 52 3.20 14.16 60.53
N GLU A 53 2.46 14.12 61.65
CA GLU A 53 1.07 14.60 61.71
C GLU A 53 1.03 16.12 61.62
N LEU A 54 0.22 16.66 60.70
CA LEU A 54 -0.05 18.08 60.59
C LEU A 54 -0.97 18.52 61.74
N THR A 55 -0.60 19.58 62.46
CA THR A 55 -1.37 20.02 63.64
C THR A 55 -2.66 20.72 63.20
N GLU A 56 -3.76 20.49 63.93
CA GLU A 56 -5.05 21.11 63.65
C GLU A 56 -4.95 22.65 63.66
N GLY A 57 -5.11 23.27 62.49
CA GLY A 57 -5.04 24.73 62.29
C GLY A 57 -3.86 25.23 61.45
N ASP A 58 -2.91 24.36 61.08
CA ASP A 58 -1.85 24.68 60.13
C ASP A 58 -2.39 24.80 58.69
N GLU A 59 -1.71 25.60 57.85
CA GLU A 59 -2.04 25.73 56.42
C GLU A 59 -1.65 24.45 55.69
N LEU A 60 -2.56 23.88 54.89
CA LEU A 60 -2.31 22.66 54.12
C LEU A 60 -1.23 22.94 53.05
N PRO A 61 -0.14 22.15 53.01
CA PRO A 61 0.85 22.28 51.95
C PRO A 61 0.32 21.71 50.61
N ASP A 62 1.07 21.93 49.54
CA ASP A 62 0.72 21.40 48.21
C ASP A 62 0.78 19.86 48.15
N ASP A 63 1.68 19.25 48.93
CA ASP A 63 1.91 17.81 48.96
C ASP A 63 1.61 17.26 50.37
N TYR A 64 0.60 16.41 50.51
CA TYR A 64 0.20 15.81 51.80
C TYR A 64 -0.60 14.51 51.63
N LEU A 65 -0.79 13.79 52.74
CA LEU A 65 -1.56 12.56 52.83
C LEU A 65 -2.73 12.71 53.81
N GLU A 66 -3.89 12.14 53.48
CA GLU A 66 -5.02 11.97 54.41
C GLU A 66 -5.29 10.49 54.63
N TYR A 67 -5.40 10.06 55.89
CA TYR A 67 -5.70 8.66 56.22
C TYR A 67 -7.03 8.55 56.97
N ASP A 68 -7.96 7.74 56.45
CA ASP A 68 -9.29 7.55 57.05
C ASP A 68 -9.43 6.27 57.90
N GLY A 69 -8.36 5.48 58.00
CA GLY A 69 -8.33 4.17 58.66
C GLY A 69 -8.21 3.00 57.68
N THR A 70 -8.56 3.19 56.41
CA THR A 70 -8.43 2.15 55.36
C THR A 70 -7.94 2.70 54.02
N ILE A 71 -8.15 3.99 53.76
CA ILE A 71 -7.79 4.71 52.55
C ILE A 71 -6.76 5.78 52.92
N LEU A 72 -5.66 5.80 52.16
CA LEU A 72 -4.64 6.83 52.16
C LEU A 72 -4.79 7.66 50.88
N THR A 73 -5.33 8.87 51.01
CA THR A 73 -5.50 9.80 49.88
C THR A 73 -4.24 10.64 49.73
N VAL A 74 -3.66 10.62 48.53
CA VAL A 74 -2.45 11.34 48.17
C VAL A 74 -2.83 12.63 47.45
N HIS A 75 -2.31 13.75 47.95
CA HIS A 75 -2.42 15.06 47.32
C HIS A 75 -1.03 15.52 46.90
N GLY A 76 -0.88 15.94 45.64
CA GLY A 76 0.39 16.43 45.11
C GLY A 76 1.42 15.32 44.85
N GLN A 77 2.70 15.67 44.95
CA GLN A 77 3.87 14.85 44.64
C GLN A 77 4.59 14.40 45.93
N MET A 78 3.97 13.48 46.66
CA MET A 78 4.45 13.01 47.94
C MET A 78 5.69 12.10 47.79
N ARG A 79 6.81 12.49 48.40
CA ARG A 79 8.04 11.70 48.48
C ARG A 79 8.42 11.41 49.92
N ILE A 80 8.63 10.13 50.23
CA ILE A 80 8.89 9.62 51.58
C ILE A 80 10.20 8.84 51.56
N ASN A 81 11.03 9.04 52.59
CA ASN A 81 12.33 8.37 52.71
C ASN A 81 12.33 7.29 53.81
N GLY A 82 11.34 6.40 53.76
CA GLY A 82 11.03 5.47 54.86
C GLY A 82 10.02 4.39 54.47
N ASP A 83 10.03 3.29 55.23
CA ASP A 83 9.24 2.09 54.93
C ASP A 83 7.74 2.32 55.07
N ILE A 84 6.95 1.64 54.23
CA ILE A 84 5.48 1.56 54.39
C ILE A 84 5.16 0.14 54.86
N ASN A 85 4.74 -0.03 56.12
CA ASN A 85 4.36 -1.34 56.62
C ASN A 85 2.86 -1.42 56.83
N VAL A 86 2.23 -2.40 56.18
CA VAL A 86 0.82 -2.74 56.27
C VAL A 86 0.71 -4.10 56.93
N VAL A 87 0.19 -4.15 58.16
CA VAL A 87 0.16 -5.37 58.96
C VAL A 87 -1.28 -5.67 59.38
N GLY A 88 -1.82 -6.80 58.93
CA GLY A 88 -3.14 -7.32 59.33
C GLY A 88 -4.37 -6.59 58.77
N ASP A 89 -4.31 -5.28 58.56
CA ASP A 89 -5.38 -4.47 57.96
C ASP A 89 -5.09 -4.18 56.48
N ASP A 90 -6.13 -4.10 55.64
CA ASP A 90 -5.98 -3.73 54.22
C ASP A 90 -5.80 -2.20 54.06
N LEU A 91 -5.04 -1.80 53.04
CA LEU A 91 -4.79 -0.39 52.70
C LEU A 91 -5.16 -0.12 51.23
N THR A 92 -5.94 0.92 50.99
CA THR A 92 -6.13 1.50 49.65
C THR A 92 -5.37 2.81 49.54
N ILE A 93 -4.51 2.97 48.54
CA ILE A 93 -3.87 4.26 48.23
C ILE A 93 -4.58 4.85 47.02
N THR A 94 -5.10 6.07 47.15
CA THR A 94 -5.86 6.75 46.09
C THR A 94 -5.38 8.18 45.89
N GLY A 95 -5.75 8.80 44.78
CA GLY A 95 -5.40 10.19 44.47
C GLY A 95 -5.95 10.64 43.13
N GLY A 96 -6.01 11.96 42.93
CA GLY A 96 -6.42 12.56 41.65
C GLY A 96 -5.35 12.42 40.58
N GLU A 97 -5.71 12.70 39.33
CA GLU A 97 -4.77 12.75 38.21
C GLU A 97 -3.60 13.72 38.50
N GLY A 98 -2.36 13.24 38.32
CA GLY A 98 -1.15 14.00 38.67
C GLY A 98 -0.71 13.89 40.13
N SER A 99 -1.44 13.14 40.98
CA SER A 99 -0.96 12.79 42.33
C SER A 99 0.05 11.66 42.24
N TYR A 100 1.05 11.65 43.12
CA TYR A 100 2.15 10.70 43.06
C TYR A 100 2.67 10.40 44.46
N LEU A 101 2.91 9.12 44.75
CA LEU A 101 3.51 8.65 45.99
C LEU A 101 4.76 7.84 45.69
N GLU A 102 5.89 8.33 46.19
CA GLU A 102 7.19 7.66 46.10
C GLU A 102 7.72 7.35 47.49
N THR A 103 8.13 6.10 47.70
CA THR A 103 8.92 5.70 48.86
C THR A 103 10.27 5.12 48.44
N SER A 104 11.35 5.63 49.01
CA SER A 104 12.68 5.00 48.89
C SER A 104 12.86 3.78 49.81
N GLY A 105 11.89 3.54 50.70
CA GLY A 105 11.87 2.44 51.65
C GLY A 105 11.22 1.17 51.10
N VAL A 106 11.18 0.15 51.96
CA VAL A 106 10.54 -1.13 51.67
C VAL A 106 9.05 -1.04 51.98
N VAL A 107 8.22 -1.59 51.10
CA VAL A 107 6.79 -1.82 51.36
C VAL A 107 6.60 -3.24 51.90
N THR A 108 6.19 -3.36 53.15
CA THR A 108 5.97 -4.64 53.82
C THR A 108 4.48 -4.96 53.92
N LEU A 109 4.03 -6.08 53.32
CA LEU A 109 2.63 -6.54 53.34
C LEU A 109 2.48 -7.82 54.18
N ALA A 110 2.30 -7.67 55.49
CA ALA A 110 2.20 -8.80 56.42
C ALA A 110 0.74 -9.21 56.62
N LYS A 111 0.28 -10.19 55.84
CA LYS A 111 -1.13 -10.66 55.79
C LYS A 111 -2.14 -9.57 55.48
N ALA A 112 -1.75 -8.64 54.61
CA ALA A 112 -2.55 -7.49 54.23
C ALA A 112 -2.60 -7.33 52.71
N THR A 113 -3.65 -6.67 52.24
CA THR A 113 -3.80 -6.24 50.84
C THR A 113 -3.47 -4.76 50.71
N LEU A 114 -2.58 -4.42 49.79
CA LEU A 114 -2.38 -3.06 49.31
C LEU A 114 -3.07 -2.90 47.95
N THR A 115 -4.06 -2.03 47.88
CA THR A 115 -4.80 -1.69 46.65
C THR A 115 -4.42 -0.29 46.19
N LEU A 116 -4.00 -0.10 44.93
CA LEU A 116 -3.91 1.23 44.33
C LEU A 116 -5.20 1.57 43.57
N ASP A 117 -5.73 2.77 43.77
CA ASP A 117 -6.97 3.24 43.17
C ASP A 117 -6.82 4.66 42.59
N GLY A 118 -7.69 5.01 41.64
CA GLY A 118 -7.69 6.31 40.98
C GLY A 118 -6.51 6.51 40.01
N GLY A 119 -5.96 7.73 40.01
CA GLY A 119 -4.89 8.17 39.09
C GLY A 119 -3.55 8.42 39.77
N VAL A 120 -3.38 7.96 41.01
CA VAL A 120 -2.14 8.15 41.77
C VAL A 120 -1.02 7.32 41.18
N GLY A 121 0.11 7.91 40.80
CA GLY A 121 1.30 7.14 40.46
C GLY A 121 2.00 6.63 41.71
N PHE A 122 2.57 5.43 41.65
CA PHE A 122 3.18 4.77 42.80
C PHE A 122 4.59 4.29 42.50
N THR A 123 5.54 4.66 43.35
CA THR A 123 6.91 4.15 43.29
C THR A 123 7.36 3.65 44.65
N ALA A 124 7.93 2.45 44.67
CA ALA A 124 8.57 1.89 45.86
C ALA A 124 9.95 1.36 45.51
N ASN A 125 10.87 1.40 46.47
CA ASN A 125 12.16 0.76 46.29
C ASN A 125 11.97 -0.76 46.18
N ARG A 126 11.28 -1.40 47.13
CA ARG A 126 11.08 -2.86 47.13
C ARG A 126 9.77 -3.24 47.79
N MET A 127 9.22 -4.39 47.42
CA MET A 127 8.06 -4.97 48.11
C MET A 127 8.36 -6.36 48.68
N LEU A 128 7.90 -6.64 49.89
CA LEU A 128 7.99 -7.97 50.50
C LEU A 128 6.83 -8.25 51.45
N SER A 129 6.48 -9.53 51.69
CA SER A 129 5.39 -9.87 52.62
C SER A 129 5.79 -9.91 54.10
N GLY A 130 7.08 -9.78 54.41
CA GLY A 130 7.60 -9.97 55.77
C GLY A 130 7.66 -11.46 56.16
N ASN A 131 8.16 -11.76 57.36
CA ASN A 131 8.35 -13.15 57.84
C ASN A 131 7.04 -13.75 58.38
N VAL A 132 6.01 -13.88 57.55
CA VAL A 132 4.69 -14.43 57.91
C VAL A 132 4.33 -15.69 57.11
N PRO A 133 3.46 -16.59 57.63
CA PRO A 133 3.12 -17.85 56.96
C PRO A 133 2.25 -17.71 55.71
N GLU A 134 1.52 -16.60 55.57
CA GLU A 134 0.61 -16.31 54.46
C GLU A 134 1.08 -15.01 53.80
N PRO A 135 1.26 -14.99 52.46
CA PRO A 135 1.73 -13.81 51.74
C PRO A 135 0.67 -12.70 51.74
N GLY A 136 1.11 -11.45 51.74
CA GLY A 136 0.28 -10.28 51.44
C GLY A 136 0.04 -10.13 49.94
N THR A 137 -0.91 -9.28 49.57
CA THR A 137 -1.34 -9.06 48.18
C THR A 137 -1.12 -7.62 47.76
N PHE A 138 -0.55 -7.41 46.58
CA PHE A 138 -0.51 -6.11 45.92
C PHE A 138 -1.42 -6.14 44.70
N THR A 139 -2.41 -5.25 44.68
CA THR A 139 -3.44 -5.20 43.67
C THR A 139 -3.82 -3.78 43.30
N THR A 140 -4.67 -3.62 42.28
CA THR A 140 -5.19 -2.34 41.84
C THR A 140 -6.69 -2.41 41.60
N ALA A 141 -7.37 -1.29 41.80
CA ALA A 141 -8.78 -1.16 41.50
C ALA A 141 -9.07 -1.24 40.00
N ASP A 142 -10.32 -1.56 39.65
CA ASP A 142 -10.78 -1.56 38.27
C ASP A 142 -10.61 -0.17 37.64
N ASN A 143 -9.87 -0.08 36.53
CA ASN A 143 -9.51 1.15 35.82
C ASN A 143 -8.47 2.04 36.52
N TYR A 144 -7.65 1.49 37.41
CA TYR A 144 -6.48 2.21 37.92
C TYR A 144 -5.63 2.75 36.76
N SER A 145 -5.22 4.01 36.87
CA SER A 145 -4.58 4.75 35.78
C SER A 145 -3.23 5.34 36.13
N GLY A 146 -2.67 5.03 37.30
CA GLY A 146 -1.34 5.48 37.69
C GLY A 146 -0.21 4.64 37.08
N ASN A 147 0.99 5.22 36.99
CA ASN A 147 2.21 4.45 36.72
C ASN A 147 2.61 3.66 37.98
N ILE A 148 3.13 2.45 37.80
CA ILE A 148 3.67 1.64 38.90
C ILE A 148 5.15 1.39 38.63
N CYS A 149 6.01 1.72 39.59
CA CYS A 149 7.45 1.47 39.49
C CYS A 149 8.01 0.86 40.78
N ILE A 150 8.65 -0.32 40.68
CA ILE A 150 9.32 -1.00 41.80
C ILE A 150 10.81 -1.17 41.46
N GLN A 151 11.73 -0.70 42.30
CA GLN A 151 13.15 -0.54 41.92
C GLN A 151 14.10 -1.71 42.29
N ASP A 152 13.75 -2.56 43.26
CA ASP A 152 14.57 -3.65 43.83
C ASP A 152 13.70 -4.89 44.11
N GLY A 153 12.82 -5.21 43.17
CA GLY A 153 12.08 -6.46 43.07
C GLY A 153 10.91 -6.61 44.04
N ILE A 154 10.24 -7.76 43.92
CA ILE A 154 9.07 -8.11 44.73
C ILE A 154 9.20 -9.55 45.21
N LEU A 155 9.18 -9.75 46.52
CA LEU A 155 9.45 -11.05 47.12
C LEU A 155 8.32 -11.53 48.02
N SER A 156 7.80 -12.72 47.73
CA SER A 156 6.75 -13.40 48.50
C SER A 156 5.45 -12.59 48.65
N VAL A 157 5.11 -11.75 47.68
CA VAL A 157 3.86 -10.96 47.60
C VAL A 157 3.01 -11.49 46.43
N LEU A 158 1.72 -11.71 46.64
CA LEU A 158 0.81 -12.04 45.53
C LEU A 158 0.59 -10.78 44.68
N LEU A 159 0.78 -10.88 43.36
CA LEU A 159 0.55 -9.78 42.41
C LEU A 159 -0.68 -10.04 41.56
N ASP A 160 -1.62 -9.10 41.63
CA ASP A 160 -2.77 -9.01 40.71
C ASP A 160 -2.96 -7.55 40.31
N VAL A 161 -2.15 -7.09 39.36
CA VAL A 161 -1.97 -5.67 39.05
C VAL A 161 -2.44 -5.37 37.63
N GLN A 162 -3.35 -4.41 37.52
CA GLN A 162 -3.82 -3.82 36.28
C GLN A 162 -3.59 -2.30 36.25
N SER A 163 -3.18 -1.74 35.11
CA SER A 163 -3.06 -0.29 34.93
C SER A 163 -3.43 0.15 33.52
N SER A 164 -4.04 1.32 33.33
CA SER A 164 -4.13 1.92 32.00
C SER A 164 -2.80 2.58 31.52
N ASN A 165 -1.79 2.57 32.38
CA ASN A 165 -0.48 3.18 32.20
C ASN A 165 0.63 2.15 32.48
N SER A 166 1.91 2.56 32.40
CA SER A 166 3.04 1.62 32.42
C SER A 166 3.27 0.96 33.80
N ILE A 167 3.74 -0.29 33.75
CA ILE A 167 4.21 -1.05 34.92
C ILE A 167 5.69 -1.37 34.70
N SER A 168 6.55 -0.88 35.60
CA SER A 168 7.98 -1.13 35.57
C SER A 168 8.45 -1.77 36.87
N ILE A 169 9.10 -2.92 36.75
CA ILE A 169 9.70 -3.62 37.88
C ILE A 169 11.18 -3.85 37.53
N TYR A 170 12.04 -3.45 38.45
CA TYR A 170 13.47 -3.68 38.40
C TYR A 170 13.82 -4.70 39.48
N GLY A 171 14.53 -5.77 39.14
CA GLY A 171 14.89 -6.83 40.10
C GLY A 171 13.94 -8.03 40.14
N ASP A 172 14.34 -9.07 40.87
CA ASP A 172 13.65 -10.36 40.93
C ASP A 172 12.19 -10.23 41.40
N VAL A 173 11.29 -10.95 40.72
CA VAL A 173 9.90 -11.14 41.15
C VAL A 173 9.71 -12.62 41.47
N ALA A 174 9.64 -12.97 42.76
CA ALA A 174 9.64 -14.36 43.22
C ALA A 174 8.61 -14.59 44.33
N CYS A 175 7.46 -15.17 43.98
CA CYS A 175 6.27 -15.26 44.84
C CYS A 175 5.45 -16.54 44.55
N PRO A 176 4.47 -16.93 45.38
CA PRO A 176 3.59 -18.06 45.09
C PRO A 176 2.58 -17.76 43.97
N ASP A 177 2.22 -18.78 43.20
CA ASP A 177 1.46 -18.69 41.94
C ASP A 177 -0.06 -18.42 42.07
N PRO A 178 -0.71 -17.85 41.03
CA PRO A 178 -0.18 -17.39 39.72
C PRO A 178 0.10 -15.87 39.64
N LEU A 179 0.97 -15.44 38.70
CA LEU A 179 1.21 -14.01 38.38
C LEU A 179 0.28 -13.51 37.26
N THR A 180 -0.37 -12.36 37.48
CA THR A 180 -1.07 -11.61 36.42
C THR A 180 -0.63 -10.14 36.40
N LEU A 181 -0.12 -9.69 35.24
CA LEU A 181 0.20 -8.28 34.97
C LEU A 181 -0.58 -7.81 33.75
N LYS A 182 -1.34 -6.72 33.89
CA LYS A 182 -2.14 -6.16 32.79
C LYS A 182 -1.91 -4.67 32.65
N SER A 183 -1.64 -4.22 31.44
CA SER A 183 -1.47 -2.82 31.13
C SER A 183 -1.90 -2.47 29.72
N SER A 184 -2.54 -1.31 29.52
CA SER A 184 -2.64 -0.71 28.17
C SER A 184 -1.39 0.09 27.76
N GLY A 185 -0.45 0.28 28.69
CA GLY A 185 0.89 0.84 28.48
C GLY A 185 1.96 -0.25 28.41
N ALA A 186 3.22 0.15 28.61
CA ALA A 186 4.35 -0.79 28.58
C ALA A 186 4.47 -1.56 29.89
N ILE A 187 4.87 -2.83 29.80
CA ILE A 187 5.23 -3.67 30.95
C ILE A 187 6.71 -4.03 30.81
N SER A 188 7.52 -3.67 31.80
CA SER A 188 8.95 -3.99 31.81
C SER A 188 9.33 -4.67 33.12
N VAL A 189 9.96 -5.84 33.04
CA VAL A 189 10.63 -6.49 34.18
C VAL A 189 12.09 -6.68 33.79
N THR A 190 12.96 -5.83 34.35
CA THR A 190 14.37 -5.74 33.91
C THR A 190 15.33 -5.90 35.07
N TYR A 191 16.54 -6.37 34.78
CA TYR A 191 17.55 -6.71 35.79
C TYR A 191 17.02 -7.69 36.86
N GLY A 192 16.11 -8.57 36.47
CA GLY A 192 15.42 -9.45 37.39
C GLY A 192 14.65 -10.58 36.71
N SER A 193 14.59 -11.71 37.40
CA SER A 193 13.92 -12.92 36.92
C SER A 193 12.47 -12.98 37.39
N LEU A 194 11.55 -13.30 36.48
CA LEU A 194 10.18 -13.72 36.82
C LEU A 194 10.19 -15.20 37.22
N ARG A 195 10.03 -15.49 38.51
CA ARG A 195 10.06 -16.87 39.06
C ARG A 195 8.68 -17.29 39.56
N PHE A 196 7.88 -17.84 38.66
CA PHE A 196 6.50 -18.29 38.88
C PHE A 196 6.25 -19.59 38.11
N ASP A 197 5.48 -20.53 38.63
CA ASP A 197 5.01 -21.68 37.84
C ASP A 197 4.16 -21.22 36.65
N THR A 198 3.32 -20.20 36.82
CA THR A 198 2.51 -19.64 35.73
C THR A 198 2.43 -18.11 35.77
N ALA A 199 2.70 -17.46 34.64
CA ALA A 199 2.62 -16.01 34.48
C ALA A 199 1.81 -15.60 33.25
N THR A 200 0.90 -14.63 33.42
CA THR A 200 0.15 -13.99 32.32
C THR A 200 0.46 -12.50 32.26
N ILE A 201 0.86 -12.02 31.09
CA ILE A 201 1.19 -10.61 30.84
C ILE A 201 0.36 -10.11 29.64
N GLU A 202 -0.41 -9.04 29.83
CA GLU A 202 -1.15 -8.37 28.76
C GLU A 202 -0.70 -6.90 28.70
N GLY A 203 -0.04 -6.46 27.62
CA GLY A 203 0.66 -5.18 27.55
C GLY A 203 0.59 -4.50 26.17
N LYS A 204 1.05 -3.25 26.07
CA LYS A 204 1.41 -2.67 24.76
C LYS A 204 2.77 -3.19 24.31
N GLU A 205 3.83 -2.76 25.00
CA GLU A 205 5.19 -3.29 24.85
C GLU A 205 5.50 -4.17 26.05
N VAL A 206 6.17 -5.31 25.84
CA VAL A 206 6.59 -6.20 26.93
C VAL A 206 8.11 -6.41 26.84
N ASP A 207 8.84 -6.02 27.88
CA ASP A 207 10.30 -6.20 27.97
C ASP A 207 10.65 -6.99 29.23
N LEU A 208 11.19 -8.19 29.05
CA LEU A 208 11.62 -9.10 30.12
C LEU A 208 13.11 -9.37 29.97
N PHE A 209 13.93 -8.93 30.92
CA PHE A 209 15.38 -9.04 30.79
C PHE A 209 16.11 -9.28 32.11
N ASP A 210 17.05 -10.22 32.11
CA ASP A 210 17.97 -10.46 33.22
C ASP A 210 19.40 -10.79 32.72
N ASP A 211 20.43 -10.29 33.38
CA ASP A 211 21.82 -10.51 32.97
C ASP A 211 22.36 -11.91 33.32
N ALA A 212 21.89 -12.50 34.43
CA ALA A 212 22.50 -13.65 35.07
C ALA A 212 21.61 -14.90 35.13
N ALA A 213 20.29 -14.69 35.11
CA ALA A 213 19.26 -15.69 35.26
C ALA A 213 18.31 -15.62 34.05
N PRO A 214 17.42 -16.61 33.89
CA PRO A 214 16.35 -16.49 32.91
C PRO A 214 15.45 -15.31 33.20
N ALA A 215 15.06 -14.57 32.17
CA ALA A 215 14.03 -13.53 32.31
C ALA A 215 12.72 -14.13 32.82
N TYR A 216 12.41 -15.37 32.40
CA TYR A 216 11.33 -16.16 32.96
C TYR A 216 11.77 -17.58 33.35
N GLN A 217 11.39 -18.00 34.54
CA GLN A 217 11.62 -19.35 35.06
C GLN A 217 10.34 -19.92 35.68
N GLY A 218 9.77 -20.96 35.04
CA GLY A 218 8.48 -21.51 35.42
C GLY A 218 7.98 -22.69 34.60
N THR A 219 6.69 -22.99 34.71
CA THR A 219 6.02 -23.99 33.87
C THR A 219 5.41 -23.37 32.61
N SER A 220 4.71 -22.24 32.71
CA SER A 220 4.02 -21.61 31.56
C SER A 220 3.95 -20.08 31.61
N LEU A 221 4.45 -19.44 30.56
CA LEU A 221 4.38 -17.98 30.32
C LEU A 221 3.38 -17.70 29.19
N THR A 222 2.44 -16.79 29.41
CA THR A 222 1.52 -16.31 28.39
C THR A 222 1.65 -14.80 28.24
N ILE A 223 1.92 -14.33 27.02
CA ILE A 223 2.04 -12.91 26.68
C ILE A 223 1.05 -12.54 25.58
N LYS A 224 0.32 -11.44 25.78
CA LYS A 224 -0.45 -10.74 24.74
C LYS A 224 -0.02 -9.29 24.65
N ALA A 225 0.62 -8.92 23.54
CA ALA A 225 1.11 -7.58 23.29
C ALA A 225 0.39 -6.96 22.07
N THR A 226 0.02 -5.69 22.18
CA THR A 226 -0.43 -4.88 21.02
C THR A 226 0.73 -4.18 20.30
N GLY A 227 1.95 -4.33 20.81
CA GLY A 227 3.21 -3.88 20.23
C GLY A 227 4.23 -5.01 20.25
N SER A 228 5.50 -4.69 20.53
CA SER A 228 6.62 -5.63 20.49
C SER A 228 6.83 -6.34 21.82
N VAL A 229 7.49 -7.50 21.75
CA VAL A 229 7.88 -8.32 22.89
C VAL A 229 9.39 -8.58 22.82
N HIS A 230 10.10 -8.25 23.88
CA HIS A 230 11.52 -8.56 24.04
C HIS A 230 11.71 -9.42 25.28
N ILE A 231 12.36 -10.57 25.11
CA ILE A 231 12.68 -11.50 26.21
C ILE A 231 14.14 -11.89 26.07
N GLY A 232 14.97 -11.45 27.02
CA GLY A 232 16.41 -11.58 26.89
C GLY A 232 17.11 -12.08 28.14
N SER A 233 18.21 -12.79 27.96
CA SER A 233 19.21 -12.95 29.02
C SER A 233 20.63 -12.93 28.50
N ALA A 234 21.58 -12.45 29.30
CA ALA A 234 22.98 -12.39 28.89
C ALA A 234 23.74 -13.71 29.11
N SER A 235 23.39 -14.52 30.11
CA SER A 235 24.18 -15.72 30.47
C SER A 235 23.39 -16.99 30.77
N ALA A 236 22.07 -16.89 30.83
CA ALA A 236 21.13 -18.01 30.97
C ALA A 236 20.16 -18.07 29.78
N PRO A 237 19.37 -19.15 29.65
CA PRO A 237 18.26 -19.17 28.70
C PRO A 237 17.30 -18.02 28.97
N ALA A 238 16.80 -17.34 27.94
CA ALA A 238 15.83 -16.25 28.11
C ALA A 238 14.54 -16.75 28.78
N ILE A 239 14.11 -17.96 28.37
CA ILE A 239 12.90 -18.62 28.86
C ILE A 239 13.27 -20.02 29.37
N MET A 240 12.92 -20.31 30.62
CA MET A 240 12.93 -21.65 31.19
C MET A 240 11.49 -22.10 31.47
N GLY A 241 10.89 -22.86 30.56
CA GLY A 241 9.48 -23.31 30.62
C GLY A 241 8.78 -23.25 29.27
N ALA A 242 7.47 -23.49 29.24
CA ALA A 242 6.64 -23.26 28.04
C ALA A 242 6.27 -21.78 27.90
N ALA A 243 6.24 -21.26 26.67
CA ALA A 243 5.85 -19.88 26.38
C ALA A 243 4.88 -19.81 25.19
N GLU A 244 3.78 -19.07 25.40
CA GLU A 244 2.82 -18.68 24.36
C GLU A 244 2.81 -17.16 24.24
N ILE A 245 3.25 -16.65 23.10
CA ILE A 245 3.43 -15.22 22.84
C ILE A 245 2.54 -14.83 21.66
N SER A 246 1.67 -13.84 21.85
CA SER A 246 0.96 -13.18 20.76
C SER A 246 1.33 -11.70 20.78
N ALA A 247 1.87 -11.19 19.68
CA ALA A 247 2.31 -9.80 19.56
C ALA A 247 1.84 -9.24 18.21
N GLU A 248 1.48 -7.95 18.14
CA GLU A 248 1.21 -7.27 16.86
C GLU A 248 2.47 -6.61 16.27
N GLY A 249 3.53 -6.44 17.08
CA GLY A 249 4.85 -5.96 16.67
C GLY A 249 5.90 -7.08 16.55
N ASN A 250 7.16 -6.73 16.78
CA ASN A 250 8.28 -7.66 16.66
C ASN A 250 8.43 -8.51 17.94
N VAL A 251 8.82 -9.77 17.79
CA VAL A 251 9.15 -10.65 18.92
C VAL A 251 10.63 -10.98 18.88
N ILE A 252 11.37 -10.56 19.91
CA ILE A 252 12.81 -10.75 20.01
C ILE A 252 13.10 -11.62 21.24
N ILE A 253 13.70 -12.79 21.03
CA ILE A 253 14.12 -13.71 22.09
C ILE A 253 15.63 -13.90 22.01
N ILE A 254 16.38 -13.36 22.97
CA ILE A 254 17.84 -13.31 22.91
C ILE A 254 18.49 -14.01 24.11
N SER A 255 19.48 -14.85 23.84
CA SER A 255 20.36 -15.41 24.87
C SER A 255 21.83 -15.36 24.43
N ASN A 256 22.60 -14.41 24.95
CA ASN A 256 23.95 -14.11 24.41
C ASN A 256 24.97 -15.25 24.53
N SER A 257 24.79 -16.17 25.48
CA SER A 257 25.76 -17.24 25.78
C SER A 257 25.09 -18.56 26.14
N ASN A 258 23.83 -18.75 25.73
CA ASN A 258 23.06 -19.95 26.00
C ASN A 258 21.99 -20.19 24.92
N VAL A 259 21.26 -21.31 25.00
CA VAL A 259 20.05 -21.54 24.19
C VAL A 259 18.92 -20.59 24.62
N PRO A 260 18.09 -20.06 23.71
CA PRO A 260 17.06 -19.07 24.06
C PRO A 260 15.93 -19.63 24.93
N VAL A 261 15.53 -20.88 24.67
CA VAL A 261 14.42 -21.56 25.38
C VAL A 261 14.90 -22.93 25.86
N SER A 262 14.65 -23.24 27.14
CA SER A 262 15.02 -24.54 27.72
C SER A 262 14.05 -24.95 28.83
N GLY A 263 14.28 -26.13 29.43
CA GLY A 263 13.52 -26.61 30.59
C GLY A 263 12.77 -27.92 30.32
N THR A 264 12.21 -28.50 31.39
CA THR A 264 11.40 -29.74 31.28
C THR A 264 10.02 -29.39 30.77
N ASN A 265 9.53 -30.09 29.73
CA ASN A 265 8.27 -29.79 29.05
C ASN A 265 8.18 -28.36 28.46
N ALA A 266 9.33 -27.76 28.13
CA ALA A 266 9.38 -26.46 27.46
C ALA A 266 8.88 -26.56 26.01
N SER A 267 8.28 -25.47 25.52
CA SER A 267 7.81 -25.29 24.15
C SER A 267 7.68 -23.79 23.86
N LEU A 268 7.76 -23.41 22.60
CA LEU A 268 7.56 -22.03 22.16
C LEU A 268 6.44 -21.96 21.13
N THR A 269 5.47 -21.09 21.35
CA THR A 269 4.48 -20.72 20.33
C THR A 269 4.44 -19.21 20.20
N VAL A 270 4.64 -18.69 18.98
CA VAL A 270 4.53 -17.26 18.68
C VAL A 270 3.45 -17.05 17.63
N ARG A 271 2.63 -16.00 17.83
CA ARG A 271 1.45 -15.71 17.01
C ARG A 271 1.37 -14.24 16.61
N ASN A 272 0.93 -13.97 15.39
CA ASN A 272 0.59 -12.63 14.87
C ASN A 272 1.76 -11.63 14.78
N ALA A 273 3.01 -12.06 15.04
CA ALA A 273 4.15 -11.17 15.14
C ALA A 273 4.61 -10.69 13.76
N GLN A 274 4.91 -9.40 13.64
CA GLN A 274 5.46 -8.81 12.39
C GLN A 274 6.79 -9.46 11.99
N SER A 275 7.65 -9.72 12.97
CA SER A 275 8.86 -10.50 12.81
C SER A 275 9.18 -11.26 14.09
N VAL A 276 9.93 -12.34 13.96
CA VAL A 276 10.43 -13.13 15.08
C VAL A 276 11.94 -13.31 14.94
N ASP A 277 12.70 -12.77 15.88
CA ASP A 277 14.15 -12.93 15.95
C ASP A 277 14.51 -13.77 17.17
N ILE A 278 15.06 -14.97 16.94
CA ILE A 278 15.55 -15.87 17.99
C ILE A 278 17.06 -15.96 17.87
N VAL A 279 17.77 -15.40 18.84
CA VAL A 279 19.23 -15.36 18.83
C VAL A 279 19.75 -16.10 20.05
N GLY A 280 20.65 -17.06 19.84
CA GLY A 280 21.38 -17.63 20.95
C GLY A 280 22.78 -18.11 20.60
N SER A 281 23.44 -18.74 21.56
CA SER A 281 24.80 -19.27 21.39
C SER A 281 24.95 -20.57 22.17
N SER A 282 25.08 -21.68 21.46
CA SER A 282 25.36 -23.00 22.05
C SER A 282 26.42 -23.73 21.23
N SER A 283 27.36 -24.40 21.91
CA SER A 283 28.38 -25.25 21.26
C SER A 283 28.09 -26.74 21.38
N ASP A 284 27.29 -27.15 22.36
CA ASP A 284 27.15 -28.54 22.78
C ASP A 284 25.74 -29.08 22.53
N ASP A 285 24.72 -28.23 22.72
CA ASP A 285 23.32 -28.55 22.50
C ASP A 285 22.77 -27.84 21.26
N ALA A 286 21.73 -28.39 20.64
CA ALA A 286 21.06 -27.68 19.56
C ALA A 286 20.41 -26.39 20.08
N LEU A 287 20.46 -25.31 19.28
CA LEU A 287 19.88 -24.01 19.66
C LEU A 287 18.37 -24.14 19.95
N ILE A 288 17.65 -24.89 19.11
CA ILE A 288 16.25 -25.24 19.25
C ILE A 288 16.15 -26.73 19.58
N ALA A 289 15.98 -27.03 20.86
CA ALA A 289 15.79 -28.39 21.39
C ALA A 289 14.37 -28.64 21.93
N VAL A 290 13.45 -27.69 21.75
CA VAL A 290 12.07 -27.73 22.25
C VAL A 290 11.09 -27.59 21.08
N PRO A 291 9.85 -28.10 21.18
CA PRO A 291 8.84 -27.89 20.16
C PRO A 291 8.59 -26.40 19.91
N VAL A 292 8.55 -26.00 18.64
CA VAL A 292 8.32 -24.62 18.19
C VAL A 292 7.17 -24.57 17.20
N ASN A 293 6.33 -23.55 17.33
CA ASN A 293 5.22 -23.30 16.44
C ASN A 293 5.07 -21.79 16.16
N PHE A 294 5.12 -21.41 14.89
CA PHE A 294 4.89 -20.05 14.41
C PHE A 294 3.58 -20.01 13.61
N GLU A 295 2.68 -19.10 13.98
CA GLU A 295 1.37 -18.95 13.32
C GLU A 295 1.06 -17.49 13.04
N ASP A 296 0.67 -17.16 11.82
CA ASP A 296 0.39 -15.80 11.37
C ASP A 296 1.58 -14.85 11.66
N CYS A 297 2.81 -15.33 11.54
CA CYS A 297 4.02 -14.51 11.71
C CYS A 297 4.56 -14.04 10.35
N GLY A 298 5.27 -12.91 10.36
CA GLY A 298 6.00 -12.40 9.20
C GLY A 298 7.35 -13.10 9.03
N GLU A 299 8.42 -12.32 9.03
CA GLU A 299 9.77 -12.87 8.87
C GLU A 299 10.24 -13.57 10.17
N VAL A 300 10.73 -14.81 10.06
CA VAL A 300 11.25 -15.57 11.19
C VAL A 300 12.73 -15.87 10.98
N ASN A 301 13.57 -15.29 11.82
CA ASN A 301 15.01 -15.44 11.80
C ASN A 301 15.51 -16.13 13.07
N ILE A 302 16.31 -17.18 12.89
CA ILE A 302 16.93 -17.95 13.96
C ILE A 302 18.44 -17.89 13.75
N THR A 303 19.17 -17.31 14.70
CA THR A 303 20.62 -17.15 14.61
C THR A 303 21.32 -17.89 15.75
N ASN A 304 22.17 -18.84 15.38
CA ASN A 304 23.09 -19.51 16.28
C ASN A 304 24.49 -18.88 16.18
N ASN A 305 24.87 -18.12 17.20
CA ASN A 305 26.22 -17.56 17.33
C ASN A 305 27.24 -18.57 17.87
N GLY A 306 26.80 -19.79 18.19
CA GLY A 306 27.65 -20.89 18.64
C GLY A 306 28.06 -21.83 17.50
N SER A 307 28.64 -22.97 17.86
CA SER A 307 29.07 -24.01 16.92
C SER A 307 28.21 -25.28 16.95
N GLY A 308 27.16 -25.30 17.77
CA GLY A 308 26.22 -26.42 17.88
C GLY A 308 25.25 -26.49 16.69
N GLU A 309 24.42 -27.53 16.66
CA GLU A 309 23.34 -27.63 15.67
C GLU A 309 22.27 -26.55 15.92
N ILE A 310 21.54 -26.13 14.89
CA ILE A 310 20.46 -25.15 15.07
C ILE A 310 19.19 -25.84 15.57
N LEU A 311 18.82 -27.00 15.00
CA LEU A 311 17.60 -27.72 15.31
C LEU A 311 17.92 -29.18 15.68
N ALA A 312 17.47 -29.62 16.85
CA ALA A 312 17.67 -31.00 17.29
C ALA A 312 16.81 -32.01 16.50
N GLU A 313 17.35 -33.21 16.29
CA GLU A 313 16.63 -34.32 15.64
C GLU A 313 15.35 -34.70 16.42
N GLY A 314 14.23 -34.84 15.70
CA GLY A 314 12.96 -35.29 16.27
C GLY A 314 12.15 -34.20 17.00
N VAL A 315 12.64 -32.95 17.05
CA VAL A 315 11.88 -31.81 17.54
C VAL A 315 10.76 -31.45 16.55
N THR A 316 9.57 -31.16 17.07
CA THR A 316 8.47 -30.65 16.24
C THR A 316 8.68 -29.17 15.98
N PHE A 317 8.76 -28.80 14.70
CA PHE A 317 8.85 -27.42 14.25
C PHE A 317 7.77 -27.19 13.21
N THR A 318 6.86 -26.26 13.47
CA THR A 318 5.79 -25.89 12.54
C THR A 318 5.80 -24.38 12.30
N SER A 319 5.61 -24.00 11.04
CA SER A 319 5.54 -22.60 10.63
C SER A 319 4.65 -22.49 9.39
N ASP A 320 3.81 -21.47 9.34
CA ASP A 320 3.05 -21.09 8.14
C ASP A 320 3.76 -20.02 7.28
N CYS A 321 4.95 -19.58 7.71
CA CYS A 321 5.85 -18.67 7.02
C CYS A 321 7.23 -19.32 6.80
N TYR A 322 8.07 -18.68 5.98
CA TYR A 322 9.46 -19.11 5.78
C TYR A 322 10.30 -18.74 7.00
N CYS A 323 11.00 -19.73 7.57
CA CYS A 323 11.94 -19.51 8.68
C CYS A 323 13.37 -19.65 8.18
N VAL A 324 14.18 -18.61 8.34
CA VAL A 324 15.61 -18.61 8.02
C VAL A 324 16.40 -18.95 9.27
N ALA A 325 17.23 -19.99 9.20
CA ALA A 325 18.02 -20.46 10.31
C ALA A 325 19.50 -20.49 9.92
N THR A 326 20.33 -19.64 10.53
CA THR A 326 21.75 -19.48 10.19
C THR A 326 22.68 -19.66 11.39
N ASN A 327 23.89 -20.15 11.11
CA ASN A 327 25.01 -20.14 12.02
C ASN A 327 25.86 -18.87 11.81
N SER A 328 26.85 -18.66 12.68
CA SER A 328 27.77 -17.50 12.63
C SER A 328 28.61 -17.35 11.35
N ASP A 329 28.67 -18.37 10.50
CA ASP A 329 29.33 -18.39 9.20
C ASP A 329 28.37 -18.18 8.02
N ASP A 330 27.12 -17.78 8.31
CA ASP A 330 26.01 -17.60 7.37
C ASP A 330 25.59 -18.90 6.64
N GLU A 331 26.14 -20.06 7.02
CA GLU A 331 25.62 -21.36 6.59
C GLU A 331 24.34 -21.67 7.35
N GLY A 332 23.33 -22.15 6.62
CA GLY A 332 22.00 -22.30 7.19
C GLY A 332 21.04 -23.08 6.32
N PHE A 333 19.80 -23.12 6.78
CA PHE A 333 18.68 -23.73 6.07
C PHE A 333 17.44 -22.86 6.21
N VAL A 334 16.49 -23.08 5.31
CA VAL A 334 15.16 -22.48 5.33
C VAL A 334 14.15 -23.58 5.59
N ILE A 335 13.26 -23.36 6.55
CA ILE A 335 12.05 -24.17 6.72
C ILE A 335 10.93 -23.47 5.99
N THR A 336 10.35 -24.15 5.02
CA THR A 336 9.25 -23.65 4.19
C THR A 336 7.89 -23.91 4.87
N PRO A 337 6.82 -23.19 4.47
CA PRO A 337 5.48 -23.36 5.05
C PRO A 337 4.88 -24.78 4.92
N ASP A 338 5.34 -25.59 3.95
CA ASP A 338 4.92 -26.98 3.80
C ASP A 338 5.73 -27.96 4.68
N GLY A 339 6.68 -27.43 5.47
CA GLY A 339 7.53 -28.16 6.39
C GLY A 339 8.80 -28.75 5.75
N LYS A 340 9.12 -28.45 4.48
CA LYS A 340 10.41 -28.86 3.90
C LYS A 340 11.56 -28.01 4.41
N THR A 341 12.70 -28.65 4.59
CA THR A 341 13.98 -28.00 4.93
C THR A 341 14.87 -27.95 3.70
N LEU A 342 15.28 -26.75 3.28
CA LEU A 342 16.14 -26.49 2.13
C LEU A 342 17.41 -25.78 2.58
N ALA A 343 18.52 -25.93 1.86
CA ALA A 343 19.72 -25.13 2.14
C ALA A 343 19.43 -23.64 1.94
N TYR A 344 20.03 -22.76 2.74
CA TYR A 344 19.91 -21.31 2.54
C TYR A 344 20.94 -20.83 1.52
N GLY A 345 20.47 -20.29 0.39
CA GLY A 345 21.31 -19.84 -0.72
C GLY A 345 21.65 -18.35 -0.72
N GLY A 346 21.15 -17.59 0.25
CA GLY A 346 21.27 -16.12 0.29
C GLY A 346 20.37 -15.42 -0.75
N ASP A 347 20.77 -14.21 -1.14
CA ASP A 347 20.07 -13.39 -2.14
C ASP A 347 20.34 -13.90 -3.57
N ILE A 348 19.27 -14.24 -4.30
CA ILE A 348 19.33 -14.80 -5.66
C ILE A 348 20.06 -13.90 -6.66
N ASP A 349 20.01 -12.58 -6.51
CA ASP A 349 20.65 -11.64 -7.44
C ASP A 349 22.17 -11.60 -7.29
N THR A 350 22.68 -12.08 -6.15
CA THR A 350 24.12 -12.17 -5.87
C THR A 350 24.63 -13.61 -5.86
N ALA A 351 23.73 -14.60 -5.92
CA ALA A 351 24.04 -16.01 -5.89
C ALA A 351 24.82 -16.47 -7.14
N SER A 352 25.54 -17.58 -6.97
CA SER A 352 26.13 -18.28 -8.12
C SER A 352 25.04 -18.91 -8.99
N PRO A 353 25.26 -19.08 -10.31
CA PRO A 353 24.29 -19.74 -11.18
C PRO A 353 23.92 -21.13 -10.66
N ILE A 354 22.63 -21.47 -10.76
CA ILE A 354 22.08 -22.76 -10.32
C ILE A 354 22.41 -23.81 -11.37
N ASP A 355 22.89 -24.97 -10.93
CA ASP A 355 23.21 -26.09 -11.80
C ASP A 355 22.78 -27.45 -11.22
N GLU A 356 23.06 -28.53 -11.94
CA GLU A 356 22.74 -29.89 -11.53
C GLU A 356 23.47 -30.39 -10.27
N THR A 357 24.50 -29.67 -9.81
CA THR A 357 25.23 -29.97 -8.56
C THR A 357 24.67 -29.23 -7.35
N THR A 358 23.81 -28.23 -7.60
CA THR A 358 23.17 -27.45 -6.54
C THR A 358 22.21 -28.34 -5.74
N PRO A 359 22.33 -28.43 -4.41
CA PRO A 359 21.37 -29.17 -3.59
C PRO A 359 20.01 -28.45 -3.57
N ALA A 360 19.01 -29.06 -2.95
CA ALA A 360 17.73 -28.38 -2.74
C ALA A 360 17.96 -27.11 -1.89
N THR A 361 17.68 -25.94 -2.47
CA THR A 361 18.14 -24.64 -1.95
C THR A 361 17.04 -23.59 -2.08
N ALA A 362 16.86 -22.76 -1.06
CA ALA A 362 15.98 -21.61 -1.06
C ALA A 362 16.79 -20.31 -1.12
N TYR A 363 16.45 -19.43 -2.05
CA TYR A 363 17.07 -18.12 -2.22
C TYR A 363 16.06 -17.03 -1.93
N GLN A 364 16.50 -15.99 -1.22
CA GLN A 364 15.71 -14.79 -0.99
C GLN A 364 15.63 -13.98 -2.30
N ALA A 365 14.44 -13.48 -2.62
CA ALA A 365 14.18 -12.70 -3.83
C ALA A 365 13.21 -11.55 -3.52
N GLY A 366 13.76 -10.42 -3.08
CA GLY A 366 12.97 -9.33 -2.52
C GLY A 366 12.28 -9.77 -1.22
N SER A 367 10.96 -9.56 -1.12
CA SER A 367 10.14 -10.07 -0.01
C SER A 367 9.69 -11.52 -0.17
N GLY A 368 9.99 -12.17 -1.30
CA GLY A 368 9.60 -13.54 -1.61
C GLY A 368 10.79 -14.48 -1.77
N TRP A 369 10.53 -15.63 -2.38
CA TRP A 369 11.45 -16.76 -2.40
C TRP A 369 11.56 -17.44 -3.77
N VAL A 370 12.77 -17.90 -4.08
CA VAL A 370 13.06 -18.80 -5.21
C VAL A 370 13.53 -20.13 -4.64
N LEU A 371 12.75 -21.19 -4.83
CA LEU A 371 13.06 -22.54 -4.35
C LEU A 371 13.53 -23.41 -5.51
N TYR A 372 14.73 -23.95 -5.40
CA TYR A 372 15.27 -24.91 -6.34
C TYR A 372 15.26 -26.32 -5.74
N GLU A 373 14.63 -27.26 -6.44
CA GLU A 373 14.64 -28.68 -6.10
C GLU A 373 15.26 -29.48 -7.26
N PRO A 374 16.39 -30.18 -7.04
CA PRO A 374 17.04 -30.96 -8.09
C PRO A 374 16.16 -32.14 -8.53
N SER A 375 16.41 -32.66 -9.72
CA SER A 375 15.68 -33.81 -10.27
C SER A 375 15.79 -35.05 -9.36
N GLU A 376 14.66 -35.75 -9.12
CA GLU A 376 14.61 -37.01 -8.36
C GLU A 376 15.28 -38.21 -9.09
N GLY A 377 15.89 -37.98 -10.26
CA GLY A 377 16.52 -39.00 -11.10
C GLY A 377 15.57 -39.56 -12.16
N GLY A 378 16.15 -40.11 -13.25
CA GLY A 378 15.41 -40.41 -14.48
C GLY A 378 15.28 -39.17 -15.39
N ASN A 379 14.39 -39.19 -16.38
CA ASN A 379 14.17 -38.05 -17.29
C ASN A 379 13.26 -36.94 -16.67
N ALA A 380 13.19 -36.83 -15.34
CA ALA A 380 12.34 -35.85 -14.67
C ALA A 380 13.01 -34.46 -14.61
N PRO A 381 12.28 -33.34 -14.82
CA PRO A 381 12.82 -32.00 -14.67
C PRO A 381 13.14 -31.67 -13.20
N ALA A 382 14.13 -30.80 -12.98
CA ALA A 382 14.30 -30.08 -11.72
C ALA A 382 13.21 -29.00 -11.60
N THR A 383 12.82 -28.63 -10.38
CA THR A 383 11.75 -27.66 -10.15
C THR A 383 12.32 -26.34 -9.65
N LEU A 384 11.86 -25.23 -10.23
CA LEU A 384 12.10 -23.87 -9.78
C LEU A 384 10.76 -23.27 -9.37
N THR A 385 10.52 -23.10 -8.08
CA THR A 385 9.29 -22.50 -7.55
C THR A 385 9.55 -21.05 -7.19
N LEU A 386 8.76 -20.14 -7.74
CA LEU A 386 8.79 -18.72 -7.46
C LEU A 386 7.60 -18.39 -6.56
N ASP A 387 7.84 -17.87 -5.37
CA ASP A 387 6.80 -17.54 -4.40
C ASP A 387 6.89 -16.07 -3.99
N ASN A 388 6.03 -15.24 -4.56
CA ASN A 388 6.07 -13.78 -4.43
C ASN A 388 7.47 -13.18 -4.73
N ALA A 389 8.22 -13.81 -5.63
CA ALA A 389 9.62 -13.51 -5.89
C ALA A 389 9.77 -12.22 -6.70
N SER A 390 10.69 -11.36 -6.27
CA SER A 390 11.11 -10.15 -7.00
C SER A 390 12.63 -10.11 -7.14
N CYS A 391 13.15 -10.28 -8.35
CA CYS A 391 14.60 -10.25 -8.60
C CYS A 391 14.95 -9.85 -10.04
N ASN A 392 16.21 -9.48 -10.26
CA ASN A 392 16.69 -9.01 -11.57
C ASN A 392 16.86 -10.16 -12.56
N SER A 393 17.52 -11.25 -12.16
CA SER A 393 17.71 -12.39 -13.06
C SER A 393 17.94 -13.70 -12.33
N ILE A 394 17.43 -14.79 -12.89
CA ILE A 394 17.73 -16.16 -12.46
C ILE A 394 18.52 -16.85 -13.56
N ARG A 395 19.66 -17.43 -13.22
CA ARG A 395 20.48 -18.23 -14.14
C ARG A 395 20.49 -19.67 -13.69
N VAL A 396 20.01 -20.56 -14.55
CA VAL A 396 19.89 -21.99 -14.23
C VAL A 396 20.28 -22.87 -15.42
N THR A 397 20.92 -24.00 -15.16
CA THR A 397 21.31 -24.98 -16.18
C THR A 397 20.55 -26.29 -16.00
N GLY A 398 20.07 -26.89 -17.10
CA GLY A 398 19.46 -28.21 -17.10
C GLY A 398 18.05 -28.27 -17.70
N VAL A 399 17.25 -29.24 -17.23
CA VAL A 399 15.86 -29.45 -17.63
C VAL A 399 14.97 -28.95 -16.48
N ILE A 400 14.33 -27.79 -16.66
CA ILE A 400 13.70 -27.02 -15.58
C ILE A 400 12.18 -26.92 -15.77
N SER A 401 11.42 -27.16 -14.70
CA SER A 401 10.00 -26.82 -14.58
C SER A 401 9.86 -25.59 -13.69
N VAL A 402 9.30 -24.50 -14.21
CA VAL A 402 9.04 -23.28 -13.45
C VAL A 402 7.61 -23.28 -12.95
N LYS A 403 7.43 -23.02 -11.66
CA LYS A 403 6.13 -22.86 -10.99
C LYS A 403 6.09 -21.50 -10.32
N ALA A 404 4.92 -20.86 -10.34
CA ALA A 404 4.70 -19.58 -9.69
C ALA A 404 3.54 -19.67 -8.69
N THR A 405 3.75 -19.13 -7.49
CA THR A 405 2.73 -18.88 -6.48
C THR A 405 2.78 -17.41 -6.09
N GLY A 406 1.62 -16.79 -5.84
CA GLY A 406 1.55 -15.35 -5.56
C GLY A 406 1.94 -14.47 -6.76
N GLU A 407 2.42 -13.26 -6.49
CA GLU A 407 2.78 -12.28 -7.53
C GLU A 407 4.30 -12.23 -7.76
N ASN A 408 4.76 -12.67 -8.93
CA ASN A 408 6.19 -12.78 -9.22
C ASN A 408 6.63 -11.78 -10.30
N PHE A 409 7.77 -11.11 -10.05
CA PHE A 409 8.40 -10.13 -10.93
C PHE A 409 9.88 -10.46 -11.09
N VAL A 410 10.22 -11.16 -12.16
CA VAL A 410 11.60 -11.57 -12.43
C VAL A 410 12.04 -10.93 -13.73
N GLY A 411 13.11 -10.13 -13.73
CA GLY A 411 13.56 -9.45 -14.95
C GLY A 411 13.82 -10.42 -16.11
N ASN A 412 14.60 -11.48 -15.87
CA ASN A 412 14.80 -12.56 -16.83
C ASN A 412 15.12 -13.90 -16.16
N ILE A 413 14.56 -15.00 -16.67
CA ILE A 413 14.97 -16.37 -16.31
C ILE A 413 15.77 -16.95 -17.48
N HIS A 414 17.09 -16.99 -17.32
CA HIS A 414 18.01 -17.55 -18.30
C HIS A 414 18.26 -19.03 -18.03
N VAL A 415 17.83 -19.89 -18.95
CA VAL A 415 17.93 -21.35 -18.84
C VAL A 415 18.86 -21.90 -19.91
N MET A 416 20.02 -22.43 -19.49
CA MET A 416 20.91 -23.20 -20.36
C MET A 416 20.42 -24.65 -20.42
N GLY A 417 19.57 -24.97 -21.40
CA GLY A 417 18.94 -26.28 -21.54
C GLY A 417 17.48 -26.19 -21.99
N SER A 418 16.58 -26.85 -21.26
CA SER A 418 15.15 -26.85 -21.59
C SER A 418 14.33 -26.35 -20.41
N VAL A 419 13.29 -25.57 -20.70
CA VAL A 419 12.39 -25.02 -19.70
C VAL A 419 10.94 -25.26 -20.09
N THR A 420 10.14 -25.63 -19.11
CA THR A 420 8.68 -25.66 -19.17
C THR A 420 8.16 -24.76 -18.05
N VAL A 421 7.16 -23.93 -18.34
CA VAL A 421 6.43 -23.20 -17.31
C VAL A 421 5.10 -23.92 -17.11
N ASP A 422 4.87 -24.42 -15.91
CA ASP A 422 3.66 -25.18 -15.57
C ASP A 422 2.47 -24.23 -15.34
N GLU A 423 1.24 -24.77 -15.38
CA GLU A 423 0.07 -24.01 -14.90
C GLU A 423 0.33 -23.62 -13.44
N SER A 424 0.34 -22.31 -13.19
CA SER A 424 0.74 -21.71 -11.93
C SER A 424 -0.45 -21.21 -11.13
N ASP A 425 -0.35 -21.28 -9.82
CA ASP A 425 -1.36 -20.77 -8.88
C ASP A 425 -1.24 -19.25 -8.70
N GLY A 426 -0.13 -18.67 -9.18
CA GLY A 426 0.19 -17.24 -9.15
C GLY A 426 0.44 -16.63 -10.54
N THR A 427 0.79 -15.34 -10.56
CA THR A 427 1.17 -14.60 -11.77
C THR A 427 2.67 -14.63 -11.97
N LEU A 428 3.11 -14.75 -13.23
CA LEU A 428 4.50 -14.69 -13.63
C LEU A 428 4.72 -13.51 -14.59
N ASN A 429 5.48 -12.51 -14.15
CA ASN A 429 5.92 -11.38 -14.96
C ASN A 429 7.42 -11.55 -15.24
N THR A 430 7.77 -12.05 -16.42
CA THR A 430 9.16 -12.29 -16.78
C THR A 430 9.36 -12.51 -18.28
N LEU A 431 10.62 -12.36 -18.71
CA LEU A 431 11.12 -12.90 -19.96
C LEU A 431 11.86 -14.21 -19.66
N VAL A 432 11.36 -15.35 -20.15
CA VAL A 432 12.10 -16.62 -20.10
C VAL A 432 12.99 -16.72 -21.33
N ASP A 433 14.29 -16.91 -21.11
CA ASP A 433 15.32 -17.04 -22.13
C ASP A 433 15.87 -18.46 -22.13
N LYS A 434 15.39 -19.27 -23.06
CA LYS A 434 15.88 -20.64 -23.26
C LYS A 434 17.03 -20.63 -24.25
N PHE A 435 18.20 -21.01 -23.79
CA PHE A 435 19.44 -20.97 -24.55
C PHE A 435 20.03 -22.37 -24.75
N ALA A 436 20.41 -22.69 -25.99
CA ALA A 436 21.04 -23.94 -26.35
C ALA A 436 22.22 -23.70 -27.32
N GLU A 437 23.37 -24.30 -27.03
CA GLU A 437 24.57 -24.26 -27.88
C GLU A 437 24.87 -25.64 -28.49
N ASP A 438 25.25 -25.64 -29.77
CA ASP A 438 25.77 -26.81 -30.49
C ASP A 438 27.00 -26.40 -31.32
N GLY A 439 28.18 -26.52 -30.72
CA GLY A 439 29.44 -26.13 -31.34
C GLY A 439 29.58 -24.61 -31.50
N GLU A 440 29.66 -24.14 -32.74
CA GLU A 440 29.73 -22.70 -33.10
C GLU A 440 28.33 -22.10 -33.35
N SER A 441 27.27 -22.89 -33.22
CA SER A 441 25.89 -22.47 -33.44
C SER A 441 25.12 -22.39 -32.12
N PHE A 442 24.14 -21.49 -32.03
CA PHE A 442 23.25 -21.41 -30.88
C PHE A 442 21.80 -21.16 -31.28
N THR A 443 20.87 -21.58 -30.42
CA THR A 443 19.44 -21.26 -30.51
C THR A 443 19.01 -20.57 -29.22
N ARG A 444 18.25 -19.50 -29.38
CA ARG A 444 17.70 -18.72 -28.26
C ARG A 444 16.21 -18.53 -28.47
N GLU A 445 15.40 -19.06 -27.57
CA GLU A 445 13.95 -18.95 -27.60
C GLU A 445 13.51 -18.07 -26.42
N LEU A 446 12.97 -16.89 -26.73
CA LEU A 446 12.49 -15.94 -25.75
C LEU A 446 10.96 -16.04 -25.62
N THR A 447 10.45 -16.16 -24.41
CA THR A 447 9.01 -16.21 -24.14
C THR A 447 8.62 -15.18 -23.07
N VAL A 448 7.68 -14.30 -23.40
CA VAL A 448 7.16 -13.27 -22.48
C VAL A 448 5.96 -13.80 -21.71
N TYR A 449 6.03 -13.74 -20.38
CA TYR A 449 4.95 -14.02 -19.45
C TYR A 449 4.56 -12.74 -18.72
N GLY A 450 3.25 -12.49 -18.57
CA GLY A 450 2.75 -11.30 -17.88
C GLY A 450 3.31 -10.01 -18.50
N ASN A 451 3.83 -9.11 -17.66
CA ASN A 451 4.52 -7.90 -18.11
C ASN A 451 6.04 -8.10 -18.07
N ALA A 452 6.73 -7.80 -19.18
CA ALA A 452 8.19 -7.86 -19.22
C ALA A 452 8.80 -6.73 -20.06
N GLU A 453 10.08 -6.46 -19.80
CA GLU A 453 10.94 -5.64 -20.64
C GLU A 453 11.88 -6.53 -21.49
N PRO A 454 12.25 -6.09 -22.71
CA PRO A 454 13.10 -6.87 -23.59
C PRO A 454 14.56 -6.84 -23.15
N LEU A 455 15.26 -7.95 -23.38
CA LEU A 455 16.71 -7.91 -23.54
C LEU A 455 17.04 -7.24 -24.88
N ILE A 456 18.15 -6.51 -24.97
CA ILE A 456 18.64 -5.98 -26.26
C ILE A 456 18.94 -7.17 -27.17
N VAL A 457 18.12 -7.37 -28.20
CA VAL A 457 18.13 -8.60 -29.01
C VAL A 457 17.90 -8.29 -30.49
N THR A 458 18.52 -9.13 -31.31
CA THR A 458 18.34 -9.23 -32.75
C THR A 458 17.53 -10.50 -33.04
N LEU A 459 16.29 -10.37 -33.53
CA LEU A 459 15.41 -11.48 -33.88
C LEU A 459 15.71 -11.99 -35.29
N GLY A 460 15.80 -13.31 -35.45
CA GLY A 460 16.18 -13.98 -36.70
C GLY A 460 17.57 -14.60 -36.65
N GLN A 461 18.09 -14.96 -37.83
CA GLN A 461 19.40 -15.63 -37.97
C GLN A 461 20.53 -14.60 -38.08
N SER A 462 21.50 -14.64 -37.16
CA SER A 462 22.67 -13.77 -37.21
C SER A 462 23.88 -14.42 -36.54
N GLY A 463 25.09 -14.21 -37.09
CA GLY A 463 26.34 -14.56 -36.43
C GLY A 463 26.53 -16.04 -36.03
N GLY A 464 25.86 -16.98 -36.71
CA GLY A 464 25.88 -18.41 -36.38
C GLY A 464 24.75 -18.89 -35.48
N GLY A 465 23.90 -18.00 -34.96
CA GLY A 465 22.77 -18.37 -34.10
C GLY A 465 21.41 -17.89 -34.58
N THR A 466 20.36 -18.44 -33.97
CA THR A 466 18.96 -18.13 -34.25
C THR A 466 18.29 -17.64 -32.98
N THR A 467 17.60 -16.50 -33.03
CA THR A 467 16.79 -16.00 -31.90
C THR A 467 15.34 -15.80 -32.30
N SER A 468 14.42 -16.37 -31.54
CA SER A 468 12.96 -16.18 -31.67
C SER A 468 12.36 -15.52 -30.43
N LEU A 469 11.24 -14.85 -30.60
CA LEU A 469 10.46 -14.21 -29.55
C LEU A 469 9.00 -14.61 -29.65
N THR A 470 8.45 -15.09 -28.55
CA THR A 470 7.03 -15.42 -28.38
C THR A 470 6.44 -14.55 -27.29
N ILE A 471 5.31 -13.90 -27.56
CA ILE A 471 4.55 -13.13 -26.58
C ILE A 471 3.22 -13.84 -26.39
N LEU A 472 2.98 -14.34 -25.17
CA LEU A 472 1.81 -15.15 -24.87
C LEU A 472 0.51 -14.31 -24.83
N PRO A 473 -0.67 -14.96 -24.97
CA PRO A 473 -1.95 -14.29 -24.79
C PRO A 473 -2.04 -13.56 -23.45
N GLY A 474 -2.41 -12.27 -23.49
CA GLY A 474 -2.52 -11.42 -22.29
C GLY A 474 -1.18 -10.89 -21.76
N ALA A 475 -0.04 -11.31 -22.32
CA ALA A 475 1.27 -10.80 -21.95
C ALA A 475 1.58 -9.47 -22.69
N THR A 476 2.40 -8.63 -22.07
CA THR A 476 2.83 -7.34 -22.61
C THR A 476 4.35 -7.22 -22.58
N LEU A 477 4.94 -6.96 -23.75
CA LEU A 477 6.34 -6.58 -23.88
C LEU A 477 6.46 -5.07 -24.02
N THR A 478 7.15 -4.40 -23.08
CA THR A 478 7.38 -2.94 -23.14
C THR A 478 8.81 -2.65 -23.56
N ILE A 479 9.00 -2.05 -24.74
CA ILE A 479 10.30 -1.59 -25.24
C ILE A 479 10.50 -0.15 -24.75
N PRO A 480 11.40 0.10 -23.78
CA PRO A 480 11.57 1.43 -23.22
C PRO A 480 12.27 2.40 -24.19
N ASP A 481 12.14 3.70 -23.93
CA ASP A 481 12.86 4.74 -24.69
C ASP A 481 14.38 4.52 -24.61
N GLY A 482 15.10 4.86 -25.68
CA GLY A 482 16.53 4.57 -25.82
C GLY A 482 16.88 3.11 -26.16
N THR A 483 15.92 2.18 -26.15
CA THR A 483 16.14 0.78 -26.57
C THR A 483 15.89 0.60 -28.06
N ASN A 484 16.76 -0.18 -28.73
CA ASN A 484 16.58 -0.58 -30.12
C ASN A 484 16.50 -2.11 -30.23
N ILE A 485 15.39 -2.62 -30.78
CA ILE A 485 15.23 -4.03 -31.13
C ILE A 485 15.37 -4.18 -32.64
N GLN A 486 16.16 -5.14 -33.09
CA GLN A 486 16.31 -5.45 -34.52
C GLN A 486 15.52 -6.71 -34.88
N ILE A 487 14.76 -6.66 -35.97
CA ILE A 487 14.03 -7.79 -36.54
C ILE A 487 14.59 -8.03 -37.94
N LEU A 488 15.32 -9.14 -38.13
CA LEU A 488 15.83 -9.56 -39.44
C LEU A 488 14.77 -10.31 -40.23
N ASP A 489 13.87 -11.01 -39.54
CA ASP A 489 12.80 -11.80 -40.14
C ASP A 489 11.64 -11.91 -39.15
N THR A 490 10.44 -11.53 -39.60
CA THR A 490 9.21 -11.53 -38.80
C THR A 490 8.70 -12.93 -38.49
N GLU A 491 9.16 -13.99 -39.20
CA GLU A 491 8.83 -15.38 -38.87
C GLU A 491 9.32 -15.81 -37.48
N TYR A 492 10.28 -15.07 -36.91
CA TYR A 492 10.83 -15.29 -35.58
C TYR A 492 10.13 -14.48 -34.48
N LEU A 493 9.03 -13.79 -34.80
CA LEU A 493 8.18 -13.07 -33.85
C LEU A 493 6.77 -13.68 -33.85
N ASP A 494 6.44 -14.44 -32.82
CA ASP A 494 5.07 -14.89 -32.55
C ASP A 494 4.42 -13.98 -31.50
N ASN A 495 3.62 -13.02 -31.95
CA ASN A 495 2.94 -12.07 -31.07
C ASN A 495 1.46 -12.43 -30.88
N GLN A 496 1.12 -12.99 -29.73
CA GLN A 496 -0.26 -13.26 -29.31
C GLN A 496 -0.75 -12.31 -28.20
N GLY A 497 0.10 -11.37 -27.76
CA GLY A 497 -0.17 -10.40 -26.72
C GLY A 497 -0.05 -8.97 -27.23
N SER A 498 0.57 -8.09 -26.43
CA SER A 498 0.77 -6.67 -26.76
C SER A 498 2.25 -6.29 -26.77
N ILE A 499 2.64 -5.43 -27.72
CA ILE A 499 3.97 -4.82 -27.75
C ILE A 499 3.81 -3.31 -27.62
N VAL A 500 4.37 -2.73 -26.56
CA VAL A 500 4.43 -1.29 -26.34
C VAL A 500 5.82 -0.81 -26.75
N ASN A 501 5.95 -0.30 -27.97
CA ASN A 501 7.19 0.26 -28.49
C ASN A 501 7.30 1.75 -28.13
N ASN A 502 8.08 2.08 -27.10
CA ASN A 502 8.46 3.48 -26.77
C ASN A 502 9.86 3.84 -27.29
N GLY A 503 10.67 2.84 -27.71
CA GLY A 503 12.00 3.03 -28.28
C GLY A 503 12.02 2.97 -29.81
N ILE A 504 12.93 2.17 -30.36
CA ILE A 504 13.11 1.96 -31.80
C ILE A 504 12.98 0.47 -32.13
N VAL A 505 12.14 0.14 -33.11
CA VAL A 505 12.14 -1.20 -33.73
C VAL A 505 12.71 -1.06 -35.13
N THR A 506 13.82 -1.72 -35.40
CA THR A 506 14.48 -1.72 -36.72
C THR A 506 14.12 -2.99 -37.48
N LEU A 507 13.37 -2.86 -38.58
CA LEU A 507 13.18 -3.94 -39.55
C LEU A 507 14.33 -3.91 -40.56
N THR A 508 15.02 -5.03 -40.72
CA THR A 508 16.14 -5.21 -41.67
C THR A 508 16.05 -6.60 -42.30
N GLY A 509 16.97 -6.95 -43.21
CA GLY A 509 17.00 -8.27 -43.82
C GLY A 509 15.69 -8.65 -44.51
N ALA A 510 15.22 -9.86 -44.26
CA ALA A 510 13.95 -10.37 -44.79
C ALA A 510 12.73 -9.58 -44.28
N ALA A 511 12.75 -9.11 -43.02
CA ALA A 511 11.67 -8.31 -42.44
C ALA A 511 11.51 -6.94 -43.12
N ALA A 512 12.58 -6.39 -43.70
CA ALA A 512 12.52 -5.16 -44.49
C ALA A 512 12.13 -5.39 -45.96
N GLN A 513 12.26 -6.62 -46.46
CA GLN A 513 12.04 -6.92 -47.87
C GLN A 513 10.56 -6.74 -48.24
N ASN A 514 10.28 -5.73 -49.07
CA ASN A 514 8.91 -5.28 -49.41
C ASN A 514 8.08 -4.78 -48.21
N ALA A 515 8.72 -4.36 -47.11
CA ALA A 515 8.01 -3.78 -45.98
C ALA A 515 7.26 -2.49 -46.41
N THR A 516 5.98 -2.43 -46.07
CA THR A 516 5.09 -1.30 -46.36
C THR A 516 4.54 -0.70 -45.07
N ALA A 517 3.84 0.43 -45.20
CA ALA A 517 2.99 0.97 -44.14
C ALA A 517 2.04 -0.08 -43.54
N GLN A 518 1.51 -0.99 -44.36
CA GLN A 518 0.63 -2.05 -43.89
C GLN A 518 1.39 -3.12 -43.10
N THR A 519 2.60 -3.49 -43.54
CA THR A 519 3.49 -4.41 -42.82
C THR A 519 3.74 -3.92 -41.40
N VAL A 520 3.99 -2.62 -41.21
CA VAL A 520 4.18 -2.03 -39.87
C VAL A 520 2.90 -2.07 -39.04
N LYS A 521 1.74 -1.76 -39.64
CA LYS A 521 0.43 -1.84 -38.96
C LYS A 521 0.10 -3.25 -38.49
N ASP A 522 0.44 -4.26 -39.29
CA ASP A 522 0.15 -5.67 -39.02
C ASP A 522 1.04 -6.24 -37.89
N LEU A 523 2.11 -5.53 -37.48
CA LEU A 523 2.90 -5.86 -36.29
C LEU A 523 2.23 -5.40 -34.99
N HIS A 524 1.17 -4.58 -35.08
CA HIS A 524 0.35 -4.15 -33.96
C HIS A 524 1.12 -3.51 -32.79
N PHE A 525 2.17 -2.75 -33.11
CA PHE A 525 2.89 -1.98 -32.08
C PHE A 525 2.03 -0.84 -31.53
N THR A 526 2.17 -0.57 -30.24
CA THR A 526 1.62 0.61 -29.57
C THR A 526 2.75 1.44 -28.95
N GLY A 527 2.44 2.53 -28.25
CA GLY A 527 3.47 3.39 -27.62
C GLY A 527 3.96 4.53 -28.52
N SER A 528 4.94 5.29 -28.03
CA SER A 528 5.42 6.54 -28.66
C SER A 528 6.65 6.38 -29.55
N GLY A 529 7.18 5.17 -29.66
CA GLY A 529 8.41 4.85 -30.38
C GLY A 529 8.27 4.91 -31.90
N LYS A 530 9.34 4.51 -32.58
CA LYS A 530 9.44 4.54 -34.05
C LYS A 530 9.76 3.16 -34.60
N VAL A 531 9.33 2.94 -35.83
CA VAL A 531 9.71 1.76 -36.62
C VAL A 531 10.60 2.22 -37.77
N VAL A 532 11.83 1.74 -37.81
CA VAL A 532 12.81 2.08 -38.84
C VAL A 532 12.94 0.89 -39.77
N VAL A 533 12.71 1.09 -41.06
CA VAL A 533 12.79 0.05 -42.08
C VAL A 533 14.00 0.34 -42.96
N ALA A 534 14.95 -0.59 -43.01
CA ALA A 534 16.08 -0.48 -43.92
C ALA A 534 15.63 -0.64 -45.37
N GLU A 535 16.18 0.16 -46.28
CA GLU A 535 16.12 -0.20 -47.70
C GLU A 535 17.08 -1.36 -47.92
N VAL A 536 16.59 -2.42 -48.57
CA VAL A 536 17.37 -3.64 -48.85
C VAL A 536 17.42 -3.90 -50.35
N ASP A 537 18.51 -4.51 -50.80
CA ASP A 537 18.68 -4.94 -52.19
C ASP A 537 17.93 -6.27 -52.48
N GLU A 538 18.11 -6.81 -53.69
CA GLU A 538 17.48 -8.07 -54.12
C GLU A 538 17.88 -9.30 -53.28
N ASN A 539 18.99 -9.22 -52.55
CA ASN A 539 19.51 -10.26 -51.67
C ASN A 539 19.12 -10.03 -50.20
N GLY A 540 18.43 -8.92 -49.88
CA GLY A 540 18.07 -8.56 -48.51
C GLY A 540 19.16 -7.80 -47.76
N ASP A 541 20.25 -7.42 -48.43
CA ASP A 541 21.34 -6.67 -47.82
C ASP A 541 20.99 -5.16 -47.74
N PRO A 542 21.29 -4.45 -46.64
CA PRO A 542 20.99 -3.03 -46.53
C PRO A 542 21.68 -2.19 -47.61
N VAL A 543 20.90 -1.40 -48.35
CA VAL A 543 21.38 -0.37 -49.26
C VAL A 543 22.07 0.70 -48.43
N ARG A 544 23.28 1.12 -48.84
CA ARG A 544 24.09 2.09 -48.11
C ARG A 544 24.23 3.40 -48.90
N ASP A 545 24.24 4.51 -48.18
CA ASP A 545 24.49 5.84 -48.73
C ASP A 545 25.99 6.06 -49.06
N GLU A 546 26.34 7.29 -49.46
CA GLU A 546 27.71 7.67 -49.81
C GLU A 546 28.71 7.61 -48.63
N ASN A 547 28.21 7.62 -47.39
CA ASN A 547 28.99 7.50 -46.16
C ASN A 547 29.10 6.05 -45.68
N GLY A 548 28.38 5.13 -46.31
CA GLY A 548 28.29 3.72 -45.94
C GLY A 548 27.20 3.42 -44.90
N ASP A 549 26.33 4.37 -44.59
CA ASP A 549 25.24 4.20 -43.63
C ASP A 549 24.00 3.59 -44.32
N PRO A 550 23.24 2.69 -43.66
CA PRO A 550 22.02 2.14 -44.22
C PRO A 550 21.00 3.23 -44.56
N VAL A 551 20.49 3.21 -45.78
CA VAL A 551 19.33 4.03 -46.17
C VAL A 551 18.11 3.48 -45.45
N THR A 552 17.35 4.33 -44.78
CA THR A 552 16.19 3.90 -43.98
C THR A 552 14.98 4.77 -44.23
N VAL A 553 13.81 4.18 -44.01
CA VAL A 553 12.51 4.85 -43.98
C VAL A 553 11.93 4.70 -42.59
N THR A 554 11.50 5.79 -41.98
CA THR A 554 10.89 5.78 -40.65
C THR A 554 9.38 5.75 -40.76
N TYR A 555 8.74 4.97 -39.91
CA TYR A 555 7.30 4.88 -39.72
C TYR A 555 6.95 5.13 -38.26
N THR A 556 5.74 5.62 -38.01
CA THR A 556 5.12 5.52 -36.68
C THR A 556 4.73 4.07 -36.38
N ASN A 557 4.43 3.76 -35.12
CA ASN A 557 3.90 2.44 -34.73
C ASN A 557 2.59 2.09 -35.49
N ASP A 558 1.79 3.10 -35.85
CA ASP A 558 0.58 2.95 -36.70
C ASP A 558 0.89 2.86 -38.20
N GLY A 559 2.15 2.68 -38.60
CA GLY A 559 2.57 2.52 -40.00
C GLY A 559 2.41 3.75 -40.87
N VAL A 560 2.37 4.96 -40.31
CA VAL A 560 2.43 6.20 -41.10
C VAL A 560 3.88 6.44 -41.50
N LYS A 561 4.18 6.44 -42.81
CA LYS A 561 5.51 6.74 -43.33
C LYS A 561 5.87 8.20 -43.03
N GLN A 562 6.99 8.44 -42.35
CA GLN A 562 7.49 9.79 -42.12
C GLN A 562 8.28 10.30 -43.33
N LEU A 563 8.00 11.53 -43.74
CA LEU A 563 8.76 12.25 -44.76
C LEU A 563 10.08 12.79 -44.19
N PRO A 564 11.04 13.23 -45.03
CA PRO A 564 12.20 13.97 -44.55
C PRO A 564 11.79 15.14 -43.63
N PRO A 565 12.45 15.30 -42.47
CA PRO A 565 12.07 16.29 -41.48
C PRO A 565 12.17 17.70 -42.04
N ALA A 566 11.12 18.50 -41.84
CA ALA A 566 11.08 19.90 -42.26
C ALA A 566 11.92 20.82 -41.35
N GLY A 567 12.41 20.32 -40.22
CA GLY A 567 13.13 21.10 -39.22
C GLY A 567 12.23 22.14 -38.53
N ALA A 568 12.79 23.30 -38.21
CA ALA A 568 12.04 24.42 -37.67
C ALA A 568 11.53 25.32 -38.81
N LEU A 569 10.21 25.47 -38.92
CA LEU A 569 9.54 26.32 -39.90
C LEU A 569 9.06 27.61 -39.22
N ASP A 570 9.38 28.75 -39.82
CA ASP A 570 8.92 30.06 -39.36
C ASP A 570 8.11 30.78 -40.44
N PHE A 571 6.82 30.90 -40.19
CA PHE A 571 5.85 31.59 -41.05
C PHE A 571 5.43 32.95 -40.46
N SER A 572 6.00 33.37 -39.33
CA SER A 572 5.57 34.58 -38.59
C SER A 572 5.63 35.87 -39.40
N SER A 573 6.53 35.94 -40.38
CA SER A 573 6.72 37.08 -41.28
C SER A 573 6.68 36.70 -42.76
N GLN A 574 6.21 35.49 -43.09
CA GLN A 574 6.30 34.91 -44.43
C GLN A 574 5.15 35.36 -45.33
N THR A 575 5.39 36.37 -46.17
CA THR A 575 4.38 36.99 -47.04
C THR A 575 4.24 36.35 -48.44
N THR A 576 5.10 35.39 -48.80
CA THR A 576 4.97 34.65 -50.07
C THR A 576 4.58 33.21 -49.82
N SER A 577 3.76 32.64 -50.71
CA SER A 577 3.45 31.21 -50.68
C SER A 577 4.71 30.37 -50.76
N GLN A 578 4.74 29.27 -50.02
CA GLN A 578 5.82 28.28 -50.04
C GLN A 578 5.20 26.89 -50.16
N GLU A 579 5.79 26.03 -50.98
CA GLU A 579 5.37 24.64 -51.12
C GLU A 579 6.62 23.76 -51.16
N ASN A 580 6.64 22.73 -50.34
CA ASN A 580 7.68 21.72 -50.34
C ASN A 580 7.03 20.35 -50.27
N THR A 581 6.83 19.74 -51.44
CA THR A 581 6.21 18.42 -51.57
C THR A 581 7.09 17.30 -51.04
N ALA A 582 8.42 17.49 -50.95
CA ALA A 582 9.32 16.49 -50.38
C ALA A 582 9.20 16.40 -48.86
N MET A 583 9.00 17.56 -48.20
CA MET A 583 8.76 17.65 -46.75
C MET A 583 7.27 17.60 -46.38
N GLY A 584 6.37 17.70 -47.36
CA GLY A 584 4.93 17.51 -47.20
C GLY A 584 4.14 18.72 -46.69
N TYR A 585 4.53 19.95 -47.01
CA TYR A 585 3.76 21.14 -46.58
C TYR A 585 3.57 22.20 -47.66
N LYS A 586 2.51 23.00 -47.50
CA LYS A 586 2.21 24.19 -48.29
C LYS A 586 1.70 25.33 -47.41
N TRP A 587 2.36 26.48 -47.46
CA TRP A 587 1.98 27.72 -46.79
C TRP A 587 1.40 28.73 -47.77
N GLU A 588 0.22 29.28 -47.46
CA GLU A 588 -0.50 30.27 -48.28
C GLU A 588 -0.92 31.47 -47.41
N PRO A 589 -0.16 32.59 -47.44
CA PRO A 589 -0.50 33.77 -46.65
C PRO A 589 -1.63 34.59 -47.30
N GLN A 590 -2.48 35.17 -46.46
CA GLN A 590 -3.48 36.17 -46.84
C GLN A 590 -2.98 37.56 -46.44
N LEU A 591 -2.94 38.48 -47.40
CA LEU A 591 -2.38 39.82 -47.21
C LEU A 591 -3.46 40.91 -47.34
N ASN A 592 -3.31 42.01 -46.63
CA ASN A 592 -4.08 43.23 -46.87
C ASN A 592 -3.48 44.08 -48.01
N ASP A 593 -4.12 45.22 -48.32
CA ASP A 593 -3.66 46.18 -49.35
C ASP A 593 -2.26 46.76 -49.10
N LYS A 594 -1.72 46.63 -47.87
CA LYS A 594 -0.37 47.05 -47.47
C LYS A 594 0.64 45.91 -47.46
N SER A 595 0.27 44.73 -47.95
CA SER A 595 1.10 43.51 -47.93
C SER A 595 1.44 42.99 -46.53
N GLU A 596 0.62 43.31 -45.53
CA GLU A 596 0.74 42.77 -44.17
C GLU A 596 -0.09 41.49 -44.04
N ILE A 597 0.40 40.50 -43.29
CA ILE A 597 -0.28 39.22 -43.07
C ILE A 597 -1.53 39.46 -42.21
N ILE A 598 -2.71 39.15 -42.77
CA ILE A 598 -4.00 39.15 -42.08
C ILE A 598 -4.54 37.75 -41.82
N GLY A 599 -3.93 36.74 -42.46
CA GLY A 599 -4.18 35.34 -42.17
C GLY A 599 -3.32 34.40 -43.02
N GLY A 600 -3.59 33.11 -42.96
CA GLY A 600 -2.91 32.14 -43.83
C GLY A 600 -3.42 30.71 -43.66
N THR A 601 -3.05 29.85 -44.60
CA THR A 601 -3.37 28.42 -44.56
C THR A 601 -2.06 27.62 -44.63
N LEU A 602 -1.89 26.67 -43.70
CA LEU A 602 -0.82 25.68 -43.72
C LEU A 602 -1.43 24.30 -43.98
N THR A 603 -1.19 23.74 -45.17
CA THR A 603 -1.64 22.38 -45.53
C THR A 603 -0.52 21.38 -45.28
N LEU A 604 -0.83 20.28 -44.60
CA LEU A 604 0.10 19.22 -44.22
C LEU A 604 -0.29 17.89 -44.87
N GLN A 605 0.65 17.26 -45.55
CA GLN A 605 0.50 15.95 -46.17
C GLN A 605 0.79 14.83 -45.17
N GLU A 606 0.39 13.60 -45.52
CA GLU A 606 0.72 12.40 -44.75
C GLU A 606 2.23 12.27 -44.58
N GLY A 607 2.67 12.04 -43.33
CA GLY A 607 4.08 11.88 -42.99
C GLY A 607 4.84 13.17 -42.74
N PHE A 608 4.22 14.34 -42.92
CA PHE A 608 4.82 15.62 -42.55
C PHE A 608 5.28 15.58 -41.08
N ASN A 609 6.52 15.99 -40.84
CA ASN A 609 7.07 16.16 -39.50
C ASN A 609 7.99 17.37 -39.43
N ALA A 610 7.82 18.20 -38.39
CA ALA A 610 8.64 19.37 -38.12
C ALA A 610 9.00 19.43 -36.63
N THR A 611 10.19 19.95 -36.30
CA THR A 611 10.58 20.13 -34.89
C THR A 611 9.87 21.33 -34.27
N MET A 612 9.60 22.37 -35.06
CA MET A 612 8.90 23.56 -34.61
C MET A 612 8.16 24.23 -35.77
N VAL A 613 6.99 24.79 -35.51
CA VAL A 613 6.25 25.65 -36.44
C VAL A 613 5.90 26.95 -35.72
N THR A 614 6.37 28.08 -36.23
CA THR A 614 6.06 29.43 -35.73
C THR A 614 5.08 30.13 -36.69
N LEU A 615 3.90 30.46 -36.20
CA LEU A 615 2.82 31.09 -36.96
C LEU A 615 2.80 32.62 -36.82
N PRO A 616 2.19 33.36 -37.77
CA PRO A 616 1.96 34.81 -37.62
C PRO A 616 0.90 35.15 -36.56
N ASP A 617 0.95 36.38 -36.03
CA ASP A 617 -0.07 36.96 -35.17
C ASP A 617 -1.32 37.38 -35.97
N ALA A 618 -2.00 36.38 -36.55
CA ALA A 618 -3.11 36.53 -37.48
C ALA A 618 -4.05 35.31 -37.43
N ALA A 619 -5.08 35.28 -38.28
CA ALA A 619 -5.95 34.12 -38.42
C ALA A 619 -5.30 33.04 -39.28
N VAL A 620 -4.99 31.87 -38.70
CA VAL A 620 -4.29 30.78 -39.41
C VAL A 620 -5.13 29.50 -39.36
N THR A 621 -5.27 28.83 -40.49
CA THR A 621 -5.86 27.49 -40.57
C THR A 621 -4.79 26.47 -40.89
N ILE A 622 -4.64 25.45 -40.04
CA ILE A 622 -3.87 24.24 -40.36
C ILE A 622 -4.85 23.19 -40.94
N VAL A 623 -4.54 22.67 -42.11
CA VAL A 623 -5.32 21.66 -42.82
C VAL A 623 -4.52 20.36 -42.88
N THR A 624 -4.97 19.30 -42.23
CA THR A 624 -4.36 17.97 -42.33
C THR A 624 -5.01 17.15 -43.44
N GLU A 625 -4.26 16.91 -44.52
CA GLU A 625 -4.66 16.00 -45.60
C GLU A 625 -4.26 14.55 -45.27
N GLY A 626 -3.25 14.37 -44.43
CA GLY A 626 -2.82 13.08 -43.90
C GLY A 626 -2.28 13.22 -42.47
N ALA A 627 -1.93 12.09 -41.85
CA ALA A 627 -1.41 12.10 -40.49
C ALA A 627 -0.06 12.81 -40.44
N SER A 628 0.14 13.71 -39.48
CA SER A 628 1.30 14.60 -39.42
C SER A 628 1.73 14.84 -37.97
N SER A 629 3.00 15.24 -37.77
CA SER A 629 3.51 15.61 -36.46
C SER A 629 4.25 16.95 -36.42
N ILE A 630 4.19 17.63 -35.29
CA ILE A 630 4.95 18.86 -34.99
C ILE A 630 5.53 18.71 -33.58
N GLY A 631 6.78 19.09 -33.36
CA GLY A 631 7.35 19.16 -32.01
C GLY A 631 6.66 20.27 -31.20
N THR A 632 7.01 21.52 -31.50
CA THR A 632 6.39 22.72 -30.87
C THR A 632 5.61 23.54 -31.90
N LEU A 633 4.38 23.93 -31.56
CA LEU A 633 3.55 24.84 -32.35
C LEU A 633 3.34 26.15 -31.59
N THR A 634 3.80 27.27 -32.15
CA THR A 634 3.77 28.58 -31.49
C THR A 634 3.36 29.71 -32.44
N ALA A 635 3.09 30.89 -31.90
CA ALA A 635 2.95 32.12 -32.67
C ALA A 635 4.11 33.07 -32.37
N GLY A 636 4.61 33.76 -33.41
CA GLY A 636 5.79 34.61 -33.32
C GLY A 636 5.58 35.87 -32.48
N GLY A 637 6.60 36.28 -31.73
CA GLY A 637 6.60 37.53 -30.97
C GLY A 637 5.76 37.48 -29.70
N ASN A 638 4.93 38.51 -29.48
CA ASN A 638 3.96 38.60 -28.38
C ASN A 638 2.55 38.65 -28.99
N PRO A 639 2.00 37.51 -29.46
CA PRO A 639 0.77 37.46 -30.25
C PRO A 639 -0.38 38.15 -29.51
N GLN A 640 -1.12 39.02 -30.18
CA GLN A 640 -2.24 39.78 -29.61
C GLN A 640 -3.58 39.38 -30.20
N GLN A 641 -3.60 38.63 -31.31
CA GLN A 641 -4.79 38.36 -32.11
C GLN A 641 -4.71 37.04 -32.90
N THR A 642 -3.81 36.12 -32.55
CA THR A 642 -3.67 34.84 -33.25
C THR A 642 -4.97 34.04 -33.13
N LYS A 643 -5.54 33.63 -34.27
CA LYS A 643 -6.72 32.75 -34.32
C LYS A 643 -6.35 31.48 -35.07
N LEU A 644 -5.89 30.48 -34.34
CA LEU A 644 -5.50 29.20 -34.90
C LEU A 644 -6.71 28.28 -35.04
N THR A 645 -6.95 27.76 -36.24
CA THR A 645 -7.98 26.77 -36.54
C THR A 645 -7.33 25.48 -37.06
N PHE A 646 -7.64 24.35 -36.45
CA PHE A 646 -7.30 23.03 -36.98
C PHE A 646 -8.47 22.48 -37.80
N SER A 647 -8.18 21.90 -38.96
CA SER A 647 -9.14 21.35 -39.91
C SER A 647 -8.53 20.16 -40.68
N GLY A 648 -9.35 19.42 -41.42
CA GLY A 648 -8.96 18.16 -42.04
C GLY A 648 -9.32 16.97 -41.14
N THR A 649 -9.43 15.76 -41.68
CA THR A 649 -9.89 14.58 -40.91
C THR A 649 -8.76 13.72 -40.37
N ALA A 650 -7.52 14.00 -40.78
CA ALA A 650 -6.35 13.24 -40.37
C ALA A 650 -5.76 13.79 -39.07
N LEU A 651 -5.12 12.91 -38.29
CA LEU A 651 -4.56 13.25 -36.98
C LEU A 651 -3.33 14.15 -37.11
N LEU A 652 -3.35 15.28 -36.41
CA LEU A 652 -2.14 16.06 -36.11
C LEU A 652 -1.68 15.75 -34.68
N THR A 653 -0.45 15.26 -34.54
CA THR A 653 0.18 15.09 -33.23
C THR A 653 1.15 16.24 -32.96
N VAL A 654 1.03 16.90 -31.81
CA VAL A 654 1.98 17.88 -31.31
C VAL A 654 2.67 17.31 -30.08
N ASP A 655 3.95 16.97 -30.21
CA ASP A 655 4.66 16.16 -29.21
C ASP A 655 5.11 16.96 -27.98
N GLN A 656 5.54 18.22 -28.18
CA GLN A 656 6.01 19.08 -27.10
C GLN A 656 4.92 20.06 -26.67
N HIS A 657 4.68 21.15 -27.37
CA HIS A 657 3.78 22.17 -26.81
C HIS A 657 3.02 22.94 -27.87
N ILE A 658 1.75 23.25 -27.59
CA ILE A 658 0.98 24.24 -28.35
C ILE A 658 0.88 25.50 -27.51
N GLY A 659 1.66 26.52 -27.84
CA GLY A 659 1.76 27.76 -27.06
C GLY A 659 1.43 29.00 -27.89
N ILE A 660 0.30 29.64 -27.63
CA ILE A 660 -0.08 30.94 -28.22
C ILE A 660 -0.18 31.96 -27.08
N ASN A 661 0.97 32.20 -26.45
CA ASN A 661 1.10 33.03 -25.25
C ASN A 661 1.41 34.47 -25.63
N GLY A 662 0.53 35.39 -25.25
CA GLY A 662 0.61 36.81 -25.58
C GLY A 662 -0.70 37.53 -25.21
N GLY A 663 -1.03 38.70 -25.75
CA GLY A 663 -2.19 39.47 -25.31
C GLY A 663 -3.59 38.85 -25.49
N ASP A 664 -4.60 39.69 -25.29
CA ASP A 664 -5.92 39.26 -24.82
C ASP A 664 -6.89 38.71 -25.89
N ASN A 665 -6.44 38.37 -27.11
CA ASN A 665 -7.34 37.87 -28.17
C ASN A 665 -6.86 36.60 -28.89
N ASN A 666 -6.01 35.82 -28.25
CA ASN A 666 -5.51 34.57 -28.80
C ASN A 666 -6.53 33.42 -28.69
N ARG A 667 -6.69 32.64 -29.75
CA ARG A 667 -7.71 31.57 -29.85
C ARG A 667 -7.18 30.33 -30.54
N ILE A 668 -7.60 29.18 -30.03
CA ILE A 668 -7.50 27.88 -30.70
C ILE A 668 -8.90 27.36 -30.98
N THR A 669 -9.12 26.84 -32.18
CA THR A 669 -10.36 26.17 -32.58
C THR A 669 -10.02 24.84 -33.24
N VAL A 670 -10.53 23.74 -32.70
CA VAL A 670 -10.53 22.44 -33.39
C VAL A 670 -11.86 22.32 -34.12
N ALA A 671 -11.83 22.43 -35.46
CA ALA A 671 -13.04 22.39 -36.27
C ALA A 671 -13.70 21.01 -36.27
N GLN A 672 -14.97 20.93 -36.67
CA GLN A 672 -15.69 19.67 -36.80
C GLN A 672 -14.94 18.69 -37.73
N GLY A 673 -14.80 17.44 -37.28
CA GLY A 673 -14.05 16.39 -37.99
C GLY A 673 -12.53 16.46 -37.85
N ALA A 674 -11.96 17.54 -37.29
CA ALA A 674 -10.53 17.65 -37.01
C ALA A 674 -10.11 16.80 -35.83
N LYS A 675 -8.90 16.24 -35.90
CA LYS A 675 -8.30 15.38 -34.87
C LYS A 675 -6.93 15.91 -34.49
N VAL A 676 -6.75 16.26 -33.22
CA VAL A 676 -5.49 16.82 -32.70
C VAL A 676 -5.12 16.15 -31.39
N ALA A 677 -3.88 15.69 -31.27
CA ALA A 677 -3.29 15.20 -30.03
C ALA A 677 -2.15 16.12 -29.59
N ALA A 678 -2.23 16.71 -28.40
CA ALA A 678 -1.19 17.56 -27.80
C ALA A 678 -0.59 16.83 -26.59
N ASN A 679 0.64 16.33 -26.72
CA ASN A 679 1.22 15.40 -25.75
C ASN A 679 1.96 16.06 -24.57
N ASN A 680 2.19 17.38 -24.59
CA ASN A 680 2.80 18.11 -23.47
C ASN A 680 2.19 19.53 -23.32
N GLY A 681 0.85 19.55 -23.33
CA GLY A 681 0.01 20.68 -22.91
C GLY A 681 -0.30 21.72 -23.98
N ILE A 682 -1.30 22.54 -23.67
CA ILE A 682 -1.77 23.69 -24.46
C ILE A 682 -1.80 24.93 -23.57
N SER A 683 -1.18 26.03 -24.01
CA SER A 683 -1.28 27.34 -23.36
C SER A 683 -1.72 28.42 -24.34
N VAL A 684 -2.75 29.18 -23.98
CA VAL A 684 -3.32 30.25 -24.82
C VAL A 684 -3.72 31.44 -23.96
N GLY A 685 -3.27 32.62 -24.35
CA GLY A 685 -3.67 33.89 -23.71
C GLY A 685 -2.50 34.65 -23.07
N ALA A 686 -2.84 35.68 -22.29
CA ALA A 686 -1.91 36.56 -21.59
C ALA A 686 -1.21 35.87 -20.43
N SER A 687 -0.36 36.61 -19.71
CA SER A 687 0.32 36.07 -18.53
C SER A 687 -0.69 35.40 -17.60
N GLY A 688 -0.45 34.13 -17.29
CA GLY A 688 -1.40 33.30 -16.55
C GLY A 688 -2.56 32.76 -17.39
N GLY A 689 -2.43 32.64 -18.72
CA GLY A 689 -3.46 32.06 -19.60
C GLY A 689 -4.72 32.91 -19.77
N ALA A 690 -4.77 34.11 -19.18
CA ALA A 690 -5.93 34.99 -19.23
C ALA A 690 -6.34 35.32 -20.67
N ASP A 691 -7.64 35.52 -20.91
CA ASP A 691 -8.15 36.00 -22.22
C ASP A 691 -7.89 35.10 -23.43
N GLY A 692 -7.32 33.92 -23.22
CA GLY A 692 -7.28 32.86 -24.22
C GLY A 692 -8.60 32.13 -24.34
N THR A 693 -8.89 31.63 -25.54
CA THR A 693 -10.04 30.75 -25.77
C THR A 693 -9.63 29.50 -26.52
N VAL A 694 -10.03 28.33 -26.00
CA VAL A 694 -9.96 27.04 -26.70
C VAL A 694 -11.38 26.57 -27.02
N THR A 695 -11.68 26.34 -28.30
CA THR A 695 -12.97 25.82 -28.76
C THR A 695 -12.79 24.47 -29.42
N VAL A 696 -13.57 23.47 -29.02
CA VAL A 696 -13.46 22.08 -29.49
C VAL A 696 -14.77 21.68 -30.15
N ASN A 697 -14.78 21.58 -31.48
CA ASN A 697 -15.90 21.05 -32.29
C ASN A 697 -15.55 19.73 -32.99
N GLY A 698 -14.27 19.34 -32.99
CA GLY A 698 -13.77 18.02 -33.41
C GLY A 698 -13.21 17.24 -32.22
N GLU A 699 -12.16 16.47 -32.42
CA GLU A 699 -11.49 15.65 -31.40
C GLU A 699 -10.16 16.29 -30.97
N LEU A 700 -10.02 16.57 -29.68
CA LEU A 700 -8.82 17.12 -29.06
C LEU A 700 -8.41 16.27 -27.86
N THR A 701 -7.25 15.64 -27.94
CA THR A 701 -6.64 14.91 -26.82
C THR A 701 -5.45 15.70 -26.30
N VAL A 702 -5.38 15.93 -24.98
CA VAL A 702 -4.33 16.73 -24.36
C VAL A 702 -3.75 16.02 -23.14
N LYS A 703 -2.44 15.80 -23.14
CA LYS A 703 -1.69 15.32 -21.97
C LYS A 703 -0.97 16.49 -21.32
N GLN A 704 -0.97 16.53 -20.00
CA GLN A 704 -0.24 17.53 -19.23
C GLN A 704 1.26 17.46 -19.53
N GLY A 705 1.88 18.63 -19.67
CA GLY A 705 3.33 18.78 -19.72
C GLY A 705 3.97 19.21 -18.40
N ASN A 706 5.28 19.42 -18.39
CA ASN A 706 6.04 19.68 -17.15
C ASN A 706 5.79 21.05 -16.48
N GLU A 707 5.17 22.01 -17.16
CA GLU A 707 5.19 23.43 -16.74
C GLU A 707 3.81 24.06 -16.47
N ALA A 708 2.70 23.37 -16.73
CA ALA A 708 1.34 23.89 -16.53
C ALA A 708 0.29 22.76 -16.50
N ALA A 709 -0.98 23.11 -16.27
CA ALA A 709 -2.12 22.24 -16.54
C ALA A 709 -2.17 21.79 -18.01
N ALA A 710 -2.83 20.67 -18.29
CA ALA A 710 -2.94 20.12 -19.64
C ALA A 710 -3.54 21.14 -20.61
N VAL A 711 -4.59 21.85 -20.20
CA VAL A 711 -5.09 23.03 -20.92
C VAL A 711 -5.05 24.24 -20.00
N TYR A 712 -4.21 25.21 -20.33
CA TYR A 712 -4.00 26.42 -19.55
C TYR A 712 -4.47 27.65 -20.35
N THR A 713 -5.67 28.17 -20.03
CA THR A 713 -6.28 29.25 -20.81
C THR A 713 -7.28 30.09 -20.01
N GLY A 714 -7.99 31.01 -20.67
CA GLY A 714 -8.99 31.88 -20.07
C GLY A 714 -10.34 31.18 -20.02
N LYS A 715 -10.71 30.54 -21.14
CA LYS A 715 -11.97 29.82 -21.34
C LYS A 715 -11.80 28.61 -22.27
N VAL A 716 -12.54 27.54 -21.96
CA VAL A 716 -12.73 26.35 -22.81
C VAL A 716 -14.22 26.18 -23.16
N ALA A 717 -14.50 25.89 -24.44
CA ALA A 717 -15.84 25.58 -24.91
C ALA A 717 -15.84 24.31 -25.79
N VAL A 718 -16.58 23.28 -25.36
CA VAL A 718 -16.83 22.05 -26.11
C VAL A 718 -18.19 22.18 -26.80
N GLY A 719 -18.17 22.17 -28.13
CA GLY A 719 -19.35 22.27 -28.99
C GLY A 719 -20.14 20.97 -29.12
N ASN A 720 -21.25 21.01 -29.86
CA ASN A 720 -22.21 19.90 -29.99
C ASN A 720 -21.61 18.55 -30.41
N ASP A 721 -20.56 18.57 -31.23
CA ASP A 721 -19.90 17.34 -31.72
C ASP A 721 -18.44 17.26 -31.23
N GLY A 722 -18.07 18.12 -30.28
CA GLY A 722 -16.71 18.23 -29.78
C GLY A 722 -16.39 17.13 -28.77
N VAL A 723 -15.20 16.56 -28.87
CA VAL A 723 -14.64 15.60 -27.91
C VAL A 723 -13.33 16.15 -27.39
N LEU A 724 -13.27 16.45 -26.09
CA LEU A 724 -12.06 16.87 -25.39
C LEU A 724 -11.64 15.79 -24.40
N VAL A 725 -10.47 15.20 -24.59
CA VAL A 725 -9.88 14.20 -23.69
C VAL A 725 -8.65 14.78 -23.02
N VAL A 726 -8.58 14.74 -21.69
CA VAL A 726 -7.47 15.31 -20.91
C VAL A 726 -6.88 14.29 -19.93
N SER A 727 -5.56 14.26 -19.77
CA SER A 727 -4.90 13.44 -18.75
C SER A 727 -3.61 14.06 -18.23
N GLY A 728 -3.19 13.65 -17.02
CA GLY A 728 -2.00 14.18 -16.32
C GLY A 728 -2.26 14.36 -14.83
N ALA A 729 -1.47 15.17 -14.13
CA ALA A 729 -1.79 15.59 -12.77
C ALA A 729 -2.86 16.70 -12.76
N GLU A 730 -2.68 17.74 -13.57
CA GLU A 730 -3.57 18.89 -13.65
C GLU A 730 -4.28 18.96 -15.02
N GLY A 731 -5.61 18.96 -15.01
CA GLY A 731 -6.45 18.93 -16.22
C GLY A 731 -6.61 20.30 -16.89
N VAL A 732 -7.80 20.90 -16.78
CA VAL A 732 -8.14 22.18 -17.40
C VAL A 732 -8.07 23.30 -16.36
N ALA A 733 -7.15 24.26 -16.55
CA ALA A 733 -7.01 25.45 -15.72
C ALA A 733 -7.49 26.71 -16.45
N LEU A 734 -8.43 27.42 -15.82
CA LEU A 734 -9.16 28.54 -16.40
C LEU A 734 -8.91 29.80 -15.58
N ASN A 735 -8.35 30.82 -16.21
CA ASN A 735 -7.87 31.99 -15.48
C ASN A 735 -8.79 33.21 -15.62
N GLY A 736 -9.86 33.12 -16.42
CA GLY A 736 -10.85 34.18 -16.64
C GLY A 736 -10.58 35.06 -17.86
N MET A 737 -11.58 35.84 -18.24
CA MET A 737 -11.56 36.76 -19.37
C MET A 737 -11.53 38.23 -18.89
N THR A 738 -11.29 39.18 -19.78
CA THR A 738 -11.41 40.62 -19.57
C THR A 738 -12.86 41.03 -19.80
N GLY A 739 -13.50 41.54 -18.75
CA GLY A 739 -14.88 41.98 -18.76
C GLY A 739 -15.07 43.37 -19.37
N ILE A 740 -16.32 43.69 -19.71
CA ILE A 740 -16.74 44.93 -20.40
C ILE A 740 -16.32 46.23 -19.66
N ASN A 741 -16.11 46.16 -18.34
CA ASN A 741 -15.73 47.30 -17.50
C ASN A 741 -14.23 47.32 -17.11
N GLY A 742 -13.39 46.49 -17.73
CA GLY A 742 -11.94 46.42 -17.44
C GLY A 742 -11.54 45.61 -16.20
N GLY A 743 -12.48 44.92 -15.54
CA GLY A 743 -12.21 43.91 -14.52
C GLY A 743 -12.24 42.48 -15.08
N ARG A 744 -11.82 41.48 -14.31
CA ARG A 744 -11.87 40.07 -14.75
C ARG A 744 -13.29 39.51 -14.71
N ASP A 745 -13.66 38.81 -15.77
CA ASP A 745 -14.92 38.09 -15.95
C ASP A 745 -14.67 36.58 -15.81
N PHE A 746 -15.39 35.96 -14.88
CA PHE A 746 -15.33 34.53 -14.61
C PHE A 746 -16.61 33.81 -15.01
N SER A 747 -17.41 34.38 -15.93
CA SER A 747 -18.65 33.76 -16.39
C SER A 747 -18.42 32.82 -17.59
N ASN A 748 -19.07 31.66 -17.56
CA ASN A 748 -19.09 30.67 -18.64
C ASN A 748 -17.68 30.25 -19.12
N LEU A 749 -16.74 30.01 -18.21
CA LEU A 749 -15.36 29.68 -18.55
C LEU A 749 -15.16 28.23 -18.98
N PHE A 750 -16.00 27.31 -18.51
CA PHE A 750 -16.03 25.93 -18.99
C PHE A 750 -17.44 25.57 -19.42
N THR A 751 -17.64 25.23 -20.70
CA THR A 751 -18.96 24.87 -21.22
C THR A 751 -18.87 23.61 -22.07
N VAL A 752 -19.83 22.71 -21.91
CA VAL A 752 -20.12 21.58 -22.79
C VAL A 752 -21.55 21.76 -23.30
N THR A 753 -21.77 21.64 -24.61
CA THR A 753 -23.08 21.90 -25.22
C THR A 753 -23.52 20.74 -26.09
N GLY A 754 -24.83 20.52 -26.19
CA GLY A 754 -25.36 19.52 -27.11
C GLY A 754 -24.90 18.11 -26.78
N ASP A 755 -24.45 17.37 -27.80
CA ASP A 755 -23.88 16.01 -27.69
C ASP A 755 -22.34 16.02 -27.44
N GLY A 756 -21.77 17.18 -27.10
CA GLY A 756 -20.35 17.31 -26.81
C GLY A 756 -19.92 16.49 -25.60
N CYS A 757 -18.66 16.08 -25.58
CA CYS A 757 -18.09 15.22 -24.55
C CYS A 757 -16.74 15.75 -24.06
N PHE A 758 -16.59 15.82 -22.74
CA PHE A 758 -15.32 16.02 -22.07
C PHE A 758 -15.00 14.80 -21.20
N THR A 759 -13.84 14.19 -21.42
CA THR A 759 -13.33 13.10 -20.60
C THR A 759 -12.01 13.53 -19.99
N SER A 760 -11.81 13.26 -18.71
CA SER A 760 -10.55 13.58 -18.05
C SER A 760 -10.16 12.49 -17.05
N ASN A 761 -8.86 12.27 -16.88
CA ASN A 761 -8.31 11.42 -15.83
C ASN A 761 -7.08 12.10 -15.22
N CYS A 762 -7.33 13.01 -14.27
CA CYS A 762 -6.30 13.84 -13.66
C CYS A 762 -6.20 13.64 -12.14
N SER A 763 -4.97 13.50 -11.62
CA SER A 763 -4.75 13.15 -10.21
C SER A 763 -4.90 14.32 -9.23
N THR A 764 -4.81 15.58 -9.68
CA THR A 764 -4.92 16.78 -8.83
C THR A 764 -6.25 17.51 -9.02
N TYR A 765 -6.66 17.77 -10.26
CA TYR A 765 -7.99 18.31 -10.59
C TYR A 765 -8.31 18.09 -12.06
N ASN A 766 -9.58 17.85 -12.38
CA ASN A 766 -10.03 17.71 -13.76
C ASN A 766 -10.34 19.08 -14.41
N VAL A 767 -11.05 19.97 -13.70
CA VAL A 767 -11.34 21.34 -14.13
C VAL A 767 -11.22 22.27 -12.93
N ARG A 768 -10.43 23.35 -13.07
CA ARG A 768 -10.21 24.39 -12.07
C ARG A 768 -10.33 25.77 -12.68
N VAL A 769 -11.10 26.63 -12.03
CA VAL A 769 -11.13 28.07 -12.31
C VAL A 769 -10.39 28.79 -11.18
N GLN A 770 -9.42 29.62 -11.53
CA GLN A 770 -8.55 30.29 -10.58
C GLN A 770 -8.36 31.78 -10.89
N SER A 771 -8.14 32.57 -9.85
CA SER A 771 -7.86 34.01 -9.97
C SER A 771 -6.41 34.29 -9.63
N ALA A 772 -5.71 35.01 -10.52
CA ALA A 772 -4.32 35.44 -10.29
C ALA A 772 -4.17 36.32 -9.03
N SER A 773 -5.25 36.94 -8.55
CA SER A 773 -5.24 37.73 -7.31
C SER A 773 -5.60 36.92 -6.05
N GLY A 774 -5.85 35.62 -6.18
CA GLY A 774 -6.30 34.74 -5.08
C GLY A 774 -7.74 35.00 -4.60
N SER A 775 -8.48 35.88 -5.26
CA SER A 775 -9.86 36.24 -4.89
C SER A 775 -10.72 36.48 -6.13
N PHE A 776 -11.99 36.07 -6.08
CA PHE A 776 -12.95 36.34 -7.14
C PHE A 776 -13.69 37.67 -6.94
N PRO A 777 -14.10 38.35 -8.03
CA PRO A 777 -15.00 39.50 -7.95
C PRO A 777 -16.31 39.17 -7.19
N ALA A 778 -16.86 40.17 -6.50
CA ALA A 778 -18.12 40.02 -5.78
C ALA A 778 -19.25 39.61 -6.74
N GLY A 779 -19.92 38.49 -6.44
CA GLY A 779 -21.00 37.92 -7.26
C GLY A 779 -20.58 36.79 -8.19
N THR A 780 -19.29 36.45 -8.28
CA THR A 780 -18.85 35.22 -8.95
C THR A 780 -19.39 34.00 -8.20
N THR A 781 -20.03 33.09 -8.93
CA THR A 781 -20.56 31.82 -8.40
C THR A 781 -19.95 30.65 -9.16
N ALA A 782 -19.84 29.50 -8.50
CA ALA A 782 -19.28 28.30 -9.11
C ALA A 782 -20.09 27.85 -10.35
N ALA A 783 -21.42 27.79 -10.22
CA ALA A 783 -22.33 27.51 -11.34
C ALA A 783 -22.31 28.60 -12.44
N GLY A 784 -21.92 29.83 -12.13
CA GLY A 784 -21.73 30.88 -13.13
C GLY A 784 -20.43 30.72 -13.93
N ALA A 785 -19.38 30.17 -13.32
CA ALA A 785 -18.09 29.92 -13.97
C ALA A 785 -18.07 28.62 -14.76
N ILE A 786 -18.71 27.57 -14.22
CA ILE A 786 -18.90 26.26 -14.83
C ILE A 786 -20.41 26.01 -14.92
N PRO A 787 -21.11 26.57 -15.93
CA PRO A 787 -22.55 26.43 -16.11
C PRO A 787 -22.90 25.07 -16.73
N LEU A 788 -22.67 24.00 -15.97
CA LEU A 788 -23.10 22.65 -16.30
C LEU A 788 -24.21 22.25 -15.34
N ASP A 789 -25.39 21.94 -15.89
CA ASP A 789 -26.52 21.45 -15.11
C ASP A 789 -26.33 19.96 -14.76
N ASP A 790 -27.15 19.43 -13.84
CA ASP A 790 -27.16 18.01 -13.46
C ASP A 790 -27.42 17.06 -14.66
N GLU A 791 -27.92 17.59 -15.79
CA GLU A 791 -28.04 16.84 -17.04
C GLU A 791 -26.69 16.53 -17.72
N TYR A 792 -25.58 17.14 -17.29
CA TYR A 792 -24.24 16.94 -17.87
C TYR A 792 -23.22 16.38 -16.89
N LEU A 793 -23.37 16.71 -15.60
CA LEU A 793 -22.45 16.30 -14.55
C LEU A 793 -22.79 14.88 -14.05
N PRO A 794 -21.77 14.11 -13.59
CA PRO A 794 -22.01 12.94 -12.76
C PRO A 794 -22.85 13.28 -11.52
N ASP A 795 -23.66 12.33 -11.03
CA ASP A 795 -24.56 12.53 -9.88
C ASP A 795 -23.83 13.10 -8.65
N ASP A 796 -22.65 12.53 -8.33
CA ASP A 796 -21.79 12.92 -7.21
C ASP A 796 -20.78 14.01 -7.60
N CYS A 797 -21.13 14.94 -8.51
CA CYS A 797 -20.24 16.01 -8.94
C CYS A 797 -20.97 17.35 -8.94
N GLU A 798 -20.37 18.39 -8.36
CA GLU A 798 -20.83 19.77 -8.47
C GLU A 798 -19.66 20.76 -8.60
N PRO A 799 -19.84 21.89 -9.29
CA PRO A 799 -18.88 22.98 -9.23
C PRO A 799 -19.01 23.72 -7.89
N LYS A 800 -17.89 23.92 -7.17
CA LYS A 800 -17.88 24.58 -5.85
C LYS A 800 -16.66 25.46 -5.64
N LEU A 801 -16.83 26.53 -4.86
CA LEU A 801 -15.72 27.36 -4.39
C LEU A 801 -14.98 26.60 -3.26
N ASN A 802 -13.71 26.27 -3.48
CA ASN A 802 -12.83 25.54 -2.58
C ASN A 802 -11.48 26.26 -2.46
N GLU A 803 -11.06 26.63 -1.23
CA GLU A 803 -9.74 27.24 -0.94
C GLU A 803 -9.28 28.38 -1.89
N GLY A 804 -10.21 29.21 -2.38
CA GLY A 804 -9.90 30.34 -3.27
C GLY A 804 -9.86 30.01 -4.77
N ALA A 805 -10.18 28.77 -5.16
CA ALA A 805 -10.44 28.33 -6.53
C ALA A 805 -11.88 27.80 -6.67
N ILE A 806 -12.39 27.68 -7.90
CA ILE A 806 -13.64 26.97 -8.19
C ILE A 806 -13.29 25.66 -8.88
N ASP A 807 -13.57 24.55 -8.21
CA ASP A 807 -13.26 23.19 -8.67
C ASP A 807 -14.54 22.39 -8.91
N LEU A 808 -14.43 21.32 -9.69
CA LEU A 808 -15.40 20.22 -9.61
C LEU A 808 -15.10 19.41 -8.35
N VAL A 809 -16.11 19.21 -7.50
CA VAL A 809 -15.99 18.50 -6.22
C VAL A 809 -16.99 17.36 -6.12
N ARG A 810 -16.70 16.38 -5.29
CA ARG A 810 -17.64 15.33 -4.93
C ARG A 810 -18.71 15.86 -3.98
N LYS A 811 -19.99 15.64 -4.26
CA LYS A 811 -21.09 16.08 -3.37
C LYS A 811 -21.04 15.33 -2.03
N SER A 812 -20.60 14.07 -2.07
CA SER A 812 -20.50 13.14 -0.94
C SER A 812 -19.44 13.53 0.09
N THR A 813 -18.23 13.89 -0.37
CA THR A 813 -17.09 14.19 0.51
C THR A 813 -16.76 15.67 0.61
N GLY A 814 -17.15 16.47 -0.40
CA GLY A 814 -16.76 17.87 -0.53
C GLY A 814 -15.34 18.08 -1.08
N GLU A 815 -14.61 17.02 -1.39
CA GLU A 815 -13.24 17.06 -1.93
C GLU A 815 -13.23 17.27 -3.44
N VAL A 816 -12.08 17.72 -3.98
CA VAL A 816 -11.89 17.90 -5.43
C VAL A 816 -12.08 16.56 -6.16
N TYR A 817 -12.83 16.59 -7.26
CA TYR A 817 -13.10 15.41 -8.08
C TYR A 817 -11.86 15.08 -8.93
N THR A 818 -11.02 14.18 -8.42
CA THR A 818 -9.83 13.62 -9.08
C THR A 818 -10.13 12.27 -9.74
N GLY A 819 -9.24 11.83 -10.63
CA GLY A 819 -9.38 10.58 -11.38
C GLY A 819 -10.35 10.68 -12.55
N PRO A 820 -10.82 9.55 -13.08
CA PRO A 820 -11.67 9.49 -14.27
C PRO A 820 -13.01 10.25 -14.09
N ILE A 821 -13.32 11.14 -15.02
CA ILE A 821 -14.60 11.84 -15.13
C ILE A 821 -15.01 11.97 -16.60
N THR A 822 -16.30 11.84 -16.87
CA THR A 822 -16.89 12.14 -18.18
C THR A 822 -18.05 13.09 -18.00
N ILE A 823 -18.06 14.18 -18.78
CA ILE A 823 -19.11 15.21 -18.82
C ILE A 823 -19.67 15.24 -20.23
N HIS A 824 -20.91 14.80 -20.39
CA HIS A 824 -21.68 14.85 -21.63
C HIS A 824 -23.16 14.92 -21.29
N LYS A 825 -24.02 15.29 -22.25
CA LYS A 825 -25.46 15.32 -21.99
C LYS A 825 -26.00 13.93 -21.68
N ASN A 826 -26.70 13.79 -20.56
CA ASN A 826 -27.46 12.62 -20.18
C ASN A 826 -28.50 12.35 -21.28
N HIS A 827 -28.48 11.15 -21.85
CA HIS A 827 -29.35 10.75 -22.95
C HIS A 827 -30.08 9.45 -22.62
N ASN A 828 -31.17 9.20 -23.35
CA ASN A 828 -31.99 8.02 -23.18
C ASN A 828 -31.53 6.88 -24.11
N TRP A 829 -31.81 5.64 -23.71
CA TRP A 829 -31.42 4.43 -24.46
C TRP A 829 -32.32 4.20 -25.69
N SER A 830 -31.88 3.32 -26.61
CA SER A 830 -32.75 2.85 -27.69
C SER A 830 -33.92 2.07 -27.10
N GLY A 831 -35.15 2.31 -27.58
CA GLY A 831 -36.32 1.49 -27.21
C GLY A 831 -36.21 0.02 -27.69
N GLU A 832 -35.24 -0.27 -28.56
CA GLU A 832 -34.94 -1.62 -29.03
C GLU A 832 -33.97 -2.35 -28.10
N TRP A 833 -34.29 -3.61 -27.83
CA TRP A 833 -33.47 -4.53 -27.04
C TRP A 833 -32.46 -5.26 -27.94
N SER A 834 -31.28 -5.51 -27.41
CA SER A 834 -30.25 -6.39 -27.97
C SER A 834 -30.03 -7.57 -27.01
N SER A 835 -29.63 -8.72 -27.53
CA SER A 835 -29.44 -9.94 -26.72
C SER A 835 -28.32 -10.83 -27.25
N ASN A 836 -27.70 -11.59 -26.36
CA ASN A 836 -26.85 -12.75 -26.65
C ASN A 836 -27.35 -13.97 -25.85
N GLU A 837 -26.58 -15.06 -25.82
CA GLU A 837 -26.99 -16.30 -25.16
C GLU A 837 -27.15 -16.19 -23.63
N THR A 838 -26.61 -15.15 -22.99
CA THR A 838 -26.60 -15.00 -21.53
C THR A 838 -27.28 -13.73 -21.01
N HIS A 839 -27.50 -12.70 -21.85
CA HIS A 839 -28.02 -11.39 -21.42
C HIS A 839 -28.88 -10.68 -22.47
N HIS A 840 -29.70 -9.73 -22.02
CA HIS A 840 -30.42 -8.75 -22.85
C HIS A 840 -30.16 -7.34 -22.32
N TRP A 841 -29.96 -6.37 -23.22
CA TRP A 841 -29.61 -4.99 -22.89
C TRP A 841 -30.20 -4.00 -23.90
N HIS A 842 -30.33 -2.73 -23.50
CA HIS A 842 -30.61 -1.64 -24.44
C HIS A 842 -29.31 -1.01 -24.96
N ARG A 843 -29.27 -0.62 -26.24
CA ARG A 843 -28.07 0.05 -26.80
C ARG A 843 -28.10 1.53 -26.47
N CYS A 844 -27.03 2.02 -25.85
CA CYS A 844 -26.73 3.44 -25.78
C CYS A 844 -26.74 3.99 -27.22
N THR A 845 -27.52 5.04 -27.45
CA THR A 845 -27.71 5.67 -28.76
C THR A 845 -26.60 6.68 -29.08
N PHE A 846 -25.72 6.97 -28.13
CA PHE A 846 -24.58 7.87 -28.30
C PHE A 846 -23.53 7.26 -29.23
N VAL A 847 -23.23 7.99 -30.31
CA VAL A 847 -22.19 7.63 -31.28
C VAL A 847 -20.82 7.85 -30.63
N GLY A 848 -20.06 6.79 -30.37
CA GLY A 848 -18.71 6.87 -29.79
C GLY A 848 -18.55 6.38 -28.34
N CYS A 849 -19.60 5.85 -27.71
CA CYS A 849 -19.49 5.20 -26.39
C CYS A 849 -18.69 3.88 -26.50
N THR A 850 -17.47 3.85 -25.93
CA THR A 850 -16.53 2.70 -25.95
C THR A 850 -16.76 1.67 -24.86
N ALA A 851 -17.70 1.90 -23.93
CA ALA A 851 -18.18 0.90 -22.98
C ALA A 851 -18.98 -0.18 -23.74
N LYS A 852 -18.27 -0.99 -24.55
CA LYS A 852 -18.83 -2.07 -25.38
C LYS A 852 -17.76 -2.88 -26.14
N GLN A 853 -16.87 -3.55 -25.40
CA GLN A 853 -16.33 -4.85 -25.85
C GLN A 853 -17.15 -6.00 -25.21
N PRO A 854 -17.21 -7.21 -25.81
CA PRO A 854 -17.87 -8.35 -25.17
C PRO A 854 -17.33 -8.57 -23.75
N GLY A 855 -18.20 -8.57 -22.73
CA GLY A 855 -17.80 -8.68 -21.32
C GLY A 855 -17.77 -7.37 -20.52
N SER A 856 -18.34 -6.28 -21.04
CA SER A 856 -18.42 -4.95 -20.36
C SER A 856 -19.85 -4.53 -19.98
N GLU A 857 -20.78 -5.49 -19.84
CA GLU A 857 -22.18 -5.23 -19.54
C GLU A 857 -22.41 -4.86 -18.05
N ALA A 858 -23.07 -3.72 -17.77
CA ALA A 858 -23.42 -3.26 -16.42
C ALA A 858 -24.95 -3.13 -16.22
N PRO A 859 -25.49 -3.37 -15.01
CA PRO A 859 -26.91 -3.16 -14.69
C PRO A 859 -27.30 -1.67 -14.70
N HIS A 860 -28.56 -1.37 -15.05
CA HIS A 860 -29.09 0.00 -15.15
C HIS A 860 -29.24 0.67 -13.77
N TYR A 861 -28.89 1.96 -13.69
CA TYR A 861 -29.18 2.82 -12.54
C TYR A 861 -29.88 4.11 -12.98
N TYR A 862 -31.02 4.40 -12.35
CA TYR A 862 -31.77 5.63 -12.55
C TYR A 862 -31.35 6.67 -11.50
N GLY A 863 -31.00 7.87 -11.95
CA GLY A 863 -30.79 9.02 -11.07
C GLY A 863 -32.11 9.56 -10.51
N SER A 864 -32.02 10.56 -9.63
CA SER A 864 -33.15 11.20 -8.93
C SER A 864 -34.17 11.88 -9.86
N ILE A 865 -33.82 12.10 -11.13
CA ILE A 865 -34.65 12.69 -12.19
C ILE A 865 -35.23 11.65 -13.17
N GLY A 866 -35.03 10.34 -12.93
CA GLY A 866 -35.59 9.27 -13.77
C GLY A 866 -34.86 9.05 -15.10
N VAL A 867 -33.64 9.57 -15.25
CA VAL A 867 -32.76 9.37 -16.41
C VAL A 867 -31.58 8.49 -16.01
N CYS A 868 -31.05 7.67 -16.92
CA CYS A 868 -29.94 6.75 -16.64
C CYS A 868 -28.59 7.49 -16.69
N VAL A 869 -27.71 7.23 -15.73
CA VAL A 869 -26.41 7.92 -15.57
C VAL A 869 -25.28 7.08 -16.15
N CYS A 870 -24.44 7.66 -17.02
CA CYS A 870 -23.26 6.99 -17.54
C CYS A 870 -22.14 7.01 -16.48
N GLY A 871 -21.49 5.87 -16.21
CA GLY A 871 -20.40 5.76 -15.23
C GLY A 871 -20.79 5.28 -13.83
N LYS A 872 -22.03 4.82 -13.61
CA LYS A 872 -22.41 4.20 -12.33
C LYS A 872 -22.15 2.69 -12.34
N HIS A 873 -21.15 2.24 -11.58
CA HIS A 873 -21.05 0.85 -11.13
C HIS A 873 -21.75 0.75 -9.78
N GLY A 874 -22.71 -0.17 -9.66
CA GLY A 874 -23.32 -0.49 -8.39
C GLY A 874 -23.72 -1.96 -8.39
N SER A 875 -23.73 -2.56 -7.22
CA SER A 875 -23.94 -3.99 -6.96
C SER A 875 -25.18 -4.57 -7.67
N PRO A 876 -25.10 -5.77 -8.28
CA PRO A 876 -26.26 -6.40 -8.91
C PRO A 876 -27.33 -6.74 -7.88
N GLN A 877 -28.59 -6.35 -8.13
CA GLN A 877 -29.73 -7.01 -7.50
C GLN A 877 -29.83 -8.47 -8.01
N PRO A 878 -30.29 -9.42 -7.19
CA PRO A 878 -30.40 -10.82 -7.58
C PRO A 878 -31.35 -11.00 -8.78
N PRO A 879 -31.12 -12.02 -9.63
CA PRO A 879 -31.90 -12.25 -10.83
C PRO A 879 -33.35 -12.58 -10.47
N VAL A 880 -34.29 -11.80 -11.04
CA VAL A 880 -35.71 -12.17 -11.04
C VAL A 880 -35.87 -13.35 -12.00
N THR A 881 -36.43 -14.45 -11.51
CA THR A 881 -36.75 -15.64 -12.31
C THR A 881 -37.66 -15.29 -13.49
N PRO A 882 -37.39 -15.77 -14.72
CA PRO A 882 -38.24 -15.49 -15.87
C PRO A 882 -39.58 -16.21 -15.75
N GLY A 883 -40.66 -15.43 -15.70
CA GLY A 883 -42.02 -15.93 -15.84
C GLY A 883 -42.97 -15.35 -14.82
N GLU A 884 -43.44 -14.12 -15.08
CA GLU A 884 -44.83 -13.66 -14.91
C GLU A 884 -44.87 -12.15 -15.23
N ASP A 885 -45.73 -11.77 -16.19
CA ASP A 885 -45.92 -10.38 -16.60
C ASP A 885 -46.41 -9.51 -15.41
N PRO A 886 -45.87 -8.29 -15.19
CA PRO A 886 -46.31 -7.46 -14.07
C PRO A 886 -47.64 -6.75 -14.39
N VAL A 887 -48.63 -6.96 -13.52
CA VAL A 887 -49.87 -6.19 -13.41
C VAL A 887 -49.63 -4.92 -12.56
N PRO A 888 -50.29 -3.77 -12.82
CA PRO A 888 -49.96 -2.49 -12.17
C PRO A 888 -50.43 -2.41 -10.70
N PRO A 889 -49.87 -1.49 -9.88
CA PRO A 889 -49.98 -1.52 -8.43
C PRO A 889 -51.28 -0.87 -7.90
N GLY A 890 -51.86 -1.47 -6.86
CA GLY A 890 -52.92 -0.89 -6.04
C GLY A 890 -53.20 -1.66 -4.75
N GLU A 891 -52.97 -0.98 -3.62
CA GLU A 891 -53.61 -1.10 -2.29
C GLU A 891 -53.18 -2.21 -1.28
N ASP A 892 -52.46 -1.73 -0.25
CA ASP A 892 -52.34 -2.03 1.20
C ASP A 892 -53.11 -3.19 1.93
N PRO A 893 -52.65 -3.59 3.16
CA PRO A 893 -52.29 -4.97 3.50
C PRO A 893 -53.26 -5.69 4.46
N VAL A 894 -53.28 -7.04 4.42
CA VAL A 894 -53.78 -7.88 5.54
C VAL A 894 -53.08 -9.26 5.56
N THR A 895 -52.45 -9.62 6.68
CA THR A 895 -52.16 -11.02 7.11
C THR A 895 -53.17 -11.42 8.21
N PRO A 896 -53.27 -12.67 8.73
CA PRO A 896 -52.51 -13.91 8.49
C PRO A 896 -53.36 -15.23 8.42
N GLY A 897 -52.71 -16.37 8.11
CA GLY A 897 -53.06 -17.64 8.76
C GLY A 897 -53.09 -18.92 7.90
N GLY A 898 -52.42 -19.97 8.41
CA GLY A 898 -52.97 -21.34 8.34
C GLY A 898 -52.12 -22.42 7.67
N SER A 899 -51.43 -23.20 8.51
CA SER A 899 -50.68 -24.44 8.23
C SER A 899 -51.44 -25.60 7.58
N SER A 900 -50.65 -26.54 7.00
CA SER A 900 -50.69 -28.04 7.08
C SER A 900 -50.57 -28.71 5.70
N GLY A 901 -49.82 -29.80 5.47
CA GLY A 901 -49.20 -30.76 6.37
C GLY A 901 -48.12 -31.62 5.69
N SER A 902 -47.53 -32.49 6.51
CA SER A 902 -46.21 -33.13 6.41
C SER A 902 -46.22 -34.53 5.78
N SER A 903 -45.11 -34.94 5.16
CA SER A 903 -44.65 -36.34 5.20
C SER A 903 -43.11 -36.48 5.12
N SER A 904 -42.56 -36.62 6.32
CA SER A 904 -41.25 -37.09 6.81
C SER A 904 -40.32 -37.96 5.92
N ARG A 905 -39.02 -37.63 5.93
CA ARG A 905 -37.89 -38.51 6.31
C ARG A 905 -36.61 -37.69 6.60
N PRO A 906 -35.72 -38.15 7.50
CA PRO A 906 -34.85 -37.29 8.30
C PRO A 906 -33.48 -37.05 7.65
N HIS A 907 -33.05 -35.79 7.59
CA HIS A 907 -31.64 -35.40 7.58
C HIS A 907 -31.49 -34.22 8.54
N SER A 908 -30.66 -34.45 9.58
CA SER A 908 -30.16 -33.41 10.45
C SER A 908 -29.08 -32.65 9.70
N SER A 909 -29.41 -31.49 9.15
CA SER A 909 -28.45 -30.46 8.75
C SER A 909 -28.92 -29.14 9.34
N SER A 910 -28.31 -28.74 10.45
CA SER A 910 -28.39 -27.37 10.94
C SER A 910 -27.84 -26.45 9.86
N SER A 911 -28.71 -25.79 9.09
CA SER A 911 -28.32 -24.74 8.16
C SER A 911 -27.81 -23.56 8.98
N ALA A 912 -26.49 -23.43 9.08
CA ALA A 912 -25.86 -22.25 9.64
C ALA A 912 -26.27 -21.03 8.80
N THR A 913 -26.84 -20.01 9.44
CA THR A 913 -27.14 -18.73 8.80
C THR A 913 -25.82 -18.05 8.42
N THR A 914 -25.62 -17.80 7.14
CA THR A 914 -24.46 -17.07 6.59
C THR A 914 -24.82 -15.62 6.34
N TYR A 915 -23.84 -14.74 6.46
CA TYR A 915 -23.97 -13.29 6.31
C TYR A 915 -23.01 -12.79 5.22
N THR A 916 -23.38 -11.72 4.53
CA THR A 916 -22.69 -11.20 3.35
C THR A 916 -21.53 -10.27 3.72
N ILE A 917 -20.43 -10.40 2.97
CA ILE A 917 -19.24 -9.55 3.07
C ILE A 917 -19.20 -8.76 1.76
N THR A 918 -19.41 -7.45 1.86
CA THR A 918 -19.37 -6.53 0.72
C THR A 918 -18.06 -5.77 0.78
N VAL A 919 -17.18 -5.93 -0.20
CA VAL A 919 -15.97 -5.12 -0.31
C VAL A 919 -16.24 -3.98 -1.26
N GLU A 920 -16.03 -2.75 -0.81
CA GLU A 920 -16.17 -1.56 -1.64
C GLU A 920 -14.94 -1.39 -2.52
N ASP A 921 -15.15 -0.91 -3.74
CA ASP A 921 -14.05 -0.60 -4.66
C ASP A 921 -13.25 0.58 -4.09
N ALA A 922 -11.94 0.40 -3.98
CA ALA A 922 -11.01 1.42 -3.53
C ALA A 922 -10.19 1.95 -4.70
N ALA A 923 -9.84 3.24 -4.69
CA ALA A 923 -8.94 3.82 -5.67
C ALA A 923 -7.49 3.65 -5.22
N HIS A 924 -6.58 3.39 -6.18
CA HIS A 924 -5.14 3.26 -5.92
C HIS A 924 -4.73 2.06 -5.06
N GLY A 925 -5.58 1.03 -5.08
CA GLY A 925 -5.32 -0.29 -4.55
C GLY A 925 -6.60 -1.12 -4.53
N ALA A 926 -6.45 -2.43 -4.39
CA ALA A 926 -7.56 -3.39 -4.35
C ALA A 926 -7.70 -3.99 -2.96
N VAL A 927 -8.92 -4.32 -2.56
CA VAL A 927 -9.19 -5.17 -1.40
C VAL A 927 -9.99 -6.39 -1.85
N THR A 928 -9.54 -7.58 -1.48
CA THR A 928 -10.21 -8.84 -1.82
C THR A 928 -10.51 -9.63 -0.57
N ALA A 929 -11.77 -10.01 -0.37
CA ALA A 929 -12.15 -10.93 0.71
C ALA A 929 -12.00 -12.38 0.23
N ASN A 930 -11.43 -13.25 1.07
CA ASN A 930 -11.28 -14.68 0.76
C ASN A 930 -12.62 -15.42 0.62
N ARG A 931 -13.72 -14.82 1.09
CA ARG A 931 -15.09 -15.30 0.87
C ARG A 931 -16.09 -14.15 0.89
N ARG A 932 -17.18 -14.33 0.14
CA ARG A 932 -18.28 -13.34 0.03
C ARG A 932 -19.38 -13.52 1.07
N GLN A 933 -19.41 -14.66 1.76
CA GLN A 933 -20.34 -14.92 2.86
C GLN A 933 -19.67 -15.79 3.95
N ALA A 934 -20.04 -15.59 5.22
CA ALA A 934 -19.53 -16.36 6.35
C ALA A 934 -20.57 -16.52 7.48
N SER A 935 -20.50 -17.62 8.21
CA SER A 935 -21.32 -17.84 9.41
C SER A 935 -20.82 -16.95 10.56
N SER A 936 -21.71 -16.54 11.48
CA SER A 936 -21.32 -15.82 12.70
C SER A 936 -20.17 -16.53 13.43
N GLY A 937 -19.15 -15.78 13.87
CA GLY A 937 -17.97 -16.32 14.55
C GLY A 937 -16.89 -16.88 13.63
N SER A 938 -17.08 -16.89 12.30
CA SER A 938 -16.06 -17.32 11.35
C SER A 938 -15.08 -16.17 11.05
N THR A 939 -13.78 -16.48 10.93
CA THR A 939 -12.72 -15.49 10.63
C THR A 939 -12.59 -15.26 9.13
N VAL A 940 -12.88 -14.06 8.63
CA VAL A 940 -12.74 -13.62 7.23
C VAL A 940 -11.38 -12.96 7.02
N THR A 941 -10.74 -13.20 5.88
CA THR A 941 -9.45 -12.59 5.50
C THR A 941 -9.67 -11.64 4.33
N LEU A 942 -9.12 -10.44 4.42
CA LEU A 942 -9.04 -9.41 3.41
C LEU A 942 -7.58 -9.31 2.96
N THR A 943 -7.33 -9.26 1.66
CA THR A 943 -6.02 -8.97 1.09
C THR A 943 -6.09 -7.61 0.42
N VAL A 944 -5.23 -6.71 0.85
CA VAL A 944 -5.10 -5.34 0.37
C VAL A 944 -3.85 -5.25 -0.49
N THR A 945 -4.01 -4.80 -1.74
CA THR A 945 -2.93 -4.62 -2.71
C THR A 945 -2.91 -3.16 -3.16
N PRO A 946 -2.06 -2.29 -2.59
CA PRO A 946 -1.87 -0.93 -3.09
C PRO A 946 -1.37 -0.93 -4.55
N ASP A 947 -1.83 0.03 -5.35
CA ASP A 947 -1.26 0.25 -6.69
C ASP A 947 0.17 0.83 -6.56
N SER A 948 0.99 0.66 -7.60
CA SER A 948 2.37 1.15 -7.60
C SER A 948 2.47 2.64 -7.25
N GLY A 949 3.29 2.96 -6.24
CA GLY A 949 3.45 4.33 -5.74
C GLY A 949 2.43 4.74 -4.67
N TYR A 950 1.61 3.83 -4.15
CA TYR A 950 0.66 4.08 -3.06
C TYR A 950 0.85 3.08 -1.92
N ALA A 951 0.41 3.45 -0.72
CA ALA A 951 0.32 2.59 0.47
C ALA A 951 -1.10 2.67 1.04
N LEU A 952 -1.54 1.61 1.73
CA LEU A 952 -2.81 1.62 2.43
C LEU A 952 -2.75 2.66 3.56
N ASP A 953 -3.74 3.55 3.59
CA ASP A 953 -3.93 4.54 4.64
C ASP A 953 -4.95 4.05 5.67
N THR A 954 -6.14 3.69 5.20
CA THR A 954 -7.25 3.29 6.08
C THR A 954 -7.92 2.02 5.55
N LEU A 955 -8.20 1.07 6.43
CA LEU A 955 -9.06 -0.08 6.16
C LEU A 955 -10.07 -0.21 7.30
N THR A 956 -11.36 -0.28 6.99
CA THR A 956 -12.44 -0.41 7.98
C THR A 956 -13.42 -1.49 7.56
N VAL A 957 -14.00 -2.18 8.54
CA VAL A 957 -15.12 -3.12 8.33
C VAL A 957 -16.26 -2.66 9.22
N THR A 958 -17.45 -2.49 8.65
CA THR A 958 -18.63 -1.99 9.37
C THR A 958 -19.76 -2.99 9.23
N ASP A 959 -20.46 -3.30 10.31
CA ASP A 959 -21.65 -4.15 10.22
C ASP A 959 -22.85 -3.37 9.64
N SER A 960 -23.90 -4.10 9.26
CA SER A 960 -25.16 -3.53 8.75
C SER A 960 -25.91 -2.58 9.70
N ARG A 961 -25.42 -2.32 10.93
CA ARG A 961 -25.93 -1.28 11.84
C ARG A 961 -25.03 -0.04 11.89
N GLY A 962 -23.91 -0.04 11.17
CA GLY A 962 -22.92 1.03 11.18
C GLY A 962 -21.95 0.94 12.37
N GLU A 963 -21.89 -0.20 13.06
CA GLU A 963 -20.89 -0.43 14.12
C GLU A 963 -19.61 -1.03 13.51
N GLU A 964 -18.46 -0.51 13.92
CA GLU A 964 -17.17 -0.96 13.40
C GLU A 964 -16.82 -2.36 13.94
N VAL A 965 -16.41 -3.24 13.03
CA VAL A 965 -15.95 -4.60 13.29
C VAL A 965 -14.44 -4.58 13.34
N ARG A 966 -13.87 -4.93 14.50
CA ARG A 966 -12.44 -4.90 14.73
C ARG A 966 -11.68 -5.77 13.71
N LEU A 967 -10.76 -5.12 12.99
CA LEU A 967 -9.79 -5.74 12.10
C LEU A 967 -8.54 -6.16 12.89
N THR A 968 -7.87 -7.22 12.42
CA THR A 968 -6.56 -7.65 12.90
C THR A 968 -5.63 -7.71 11.70
N ALA A 969 -4.58 -6.88 11.67
CA ALA A 969 -3.60 -6.87 10.58
C ALA A 969 -2.79 -8.19 10.53
N ARG A 970 -2.24 -8.49 9.36
CA ARG A 970 -1.39 -9.63 9.01
C ARG A 970 -0.34 -9.17 8.00
N ASP A 971 0.73 -9.94 7.81
CA ASP A 971 1.77 -9.61 6.84
C ASP A 971 1.30 -9.69 5.37
N GLY A 972 2.03 -9.02 4.48
CA GLY A 972 1.76 -9.02 3.04
C GLY A 972 0.43 -8.36 2.64
N GLY A 973 0.01 -7.31 3.36
CA GLY A 973 -1.22 -6.56 3.07
C GLY A 973 -2.50 -7.27 3.48
N LYS A 974 -2.45 -8.31 4.33
CA LYS A 974 -3.64 -9.06 4.75
C LYS A 974 -4.23 -8.51 6.06
N TYR A 975 -5.54 -8.65 6.22
CA TYR A 975 -6.29 -8.25 7.41
C TYR A 975 -7.37 -9.29 7.70
N THR A 976 -7.72 -9.52 8.96
CA THR A 976 -8.78 -10.46 9.32
C THR A 976 -9.81 -9.85 10.25
N PHE A 977 -11.05 -10.35 10.19
CA PHE A 977 -12.09 -10.00 11.17
C PHE A 977 -13.02 -11.19 11.45
N THR A 978 -13.62 -11.23 12.64
CA THR A 978 -14.60 -12.25 13.00
C THR A 978 -16.01 -11.80 12.63
N MET A 979 -16.75 -12.63 11.89
CA MET A 979 -18.08 -12.28 11.38
C MET A 979 -19.08 -12.04 12.54
N PRO A 980 -19.68 -10.85 12.68
CA PRO A 980 -20.49 -10.46 13.86
C PRO A 980 -21.92 -11.03 13.87
N GLY A 981 -22.21 -12.00 13.00
CA GLY A 981 -23.56 -12.54 12.83
C GLY A 981 -24.51 -11.59 12.10
N ARG A 982 -23.97 -10.73 11.23
CA ARG A 982 -24.65 -9.72 10.41
C ARG A 982 -23.85 -9.48 9.15
N ASP A 983 -24.49 -8.94 8.10
CA ASP A 983 -23.77 -8.50 6.91
C ASP A 983 -22.79 -7.37 7.27
N VAL A 984 -21.65 -7.34 6.58
CA VAL A 984 -20.56 -6.37 6.81
C VAL A 984 -20.11 -5.74 5.49
N THR A 985 -19.61 -4.52 5.58
CA THR A 985 -19.06 -3.74 4.46
C THR A 985 -17.62 -3.37 4.77
N VAL A 986 -16.72 -3.58 3.81
CA VAL A 986 -15.27 -3.34 3.92
C VAL A 986 -14.92 -2.13 3.06
N TYR A 987 -14.28 -1.13 3.64
CA TYR A 987 -13.83 0.08 2.95
C TYR A 987 -12.32 0.26 3.10
N ALA A 988 -11.64 0.69 2.04
CA ALA A 988 -10.21 0.99 2.05
C ALA A 988 -9.86 2.29 1.33
N ALA A 989 -8.83 2.98 1.82
CA ALA A 989 -8.24 4.19 1.23
C ALA A 989 -6.72 4.04 1.14
N PHE A 990 -6.13 4.56 0.06
CA PHE A 990 -4.70 4.46 -0.24
C PHE A 990 -4.11 5.85 -0.49
N VAL A 991 -2.88 6.09 -0.05
CA VAL A 991 -2.16 7.38 -0.16
C VAL A 991 -0.86 7.22 -0.95
N PRO A 992 -0.41 8.22 -1.73
CA PRO A 992 0.86 8.15 -2.45
C PRO A 992 2.07 7.99 -1.51
N LEU A 993 3.05 7.18 -1.91
CA LEU A 993 4.34 7.07 -1.25
C LEU A 993 5.18 8.34 -1.54
N PRO A 994 5.90 8.89 -0.52
CA PRO A 994 6.65 10.14 -0.64
C PRO A 994 7.90 10.08 -1.53
#